data_AF-A0A8T7AS65-F1
#
_entry.id   AF-A0A8T7AS65-F1
#
_cell.length_a   1.000
_cell.length_b   1.000
_cell.length_c   1.000
_cell.angle_alpha   90.00
_cell.angle_beta   90.00
_cell.angle_gamma   90.00
#
_symmetry.space_group_name_H-M   'P 1'
#
loop_
_entity.id
_entity.type
_entity.pdbx_description
1 polymer ?
#
loop_
_entity_poly.entity_id
_entity_poly.type
_entity_poly.pdbx_seq_one_letter_code
_entity_poly.pdbx_strand_id
1 'polypeptide(L)'
;MAQNRWKIHKFGGSSLADADCFRRVAGIVLAFEDERLGVVVSAMGGMTDALINLAILAEQDDDAFVDGLHAIGERYANTARELVDGDTLVELLDAWGRDADDIRDVLKAIALVKSAPQRSRDVVAGYGEIWSARMLAAYLGTRSPQRGGTWVDARKVVTVHQTELGPTVLWDASQAKFDDEVPADFTGVAVITGFVASDADGLQTTLGRNGSDYSAAIFAALSKAAELSIWTDVDGVMSADPRRVPEARVIDQLTYNEAMELAYFGAKVIHPQTLGPVVENAIPVVIRNSHNPAHPGSRIETGAESIDGIKGITAIGDMALVNLEGAGMIGVPGTADRLFGALKEAGVSVTLISQASSEHSICIAVPQPLAQRAAEVVGDAFAEELESGQIQKVDVTPNQSIVAVVGDGMAGIPGIAARFFGTMGRAGINIRAIAQGSSERNISAVVDSDEATRALRAAHSGFYLSHKTISIGVIGPGTVGAALLRQLDKQSERLAEQFNLDLRVRAIARSSGMLLGDRRVDLGTWQQELESSGVDTDLELFEQHVNPDHLPHAVMIDCTASEFIASKYAGWLSRGIHVITPNKKAFSGSFGDYKGLQQAADEGSSHYFYETTVGAALPVITTLCDLLYTGDDIRSINGIFSGTLAYLFNVYDGAVPFSEIVRAAKENGYTEPDPRDDLSGMDVAR
;
A
#
# COMPACT_ATOMS: atom_id res chain seq x y z
N MET A 1 -31.43 20.91 6.49
CA MET A 1 -32.02 20.18 5.34
C MET A 1 -31.20 18.95 4.90
N ALA A 2 -30.00 18.67 5.45
CA ALA A 2 -29.24 17.46 5.11
C ALA A 2 -29.64 16.18 5.89
N GLN A 3 -30.27 16.32 7.07
CA GLN A 3 -30.56 15.22 8.01
C GLN A 3 -31.66 14.22 7.58
N ASN A 4 -32.35 14.46 6.47
CA ASN A 4 -33.48 13.62 6.02
C ASN A 4 -33.20 12.83 4.72
N ARG A 5 -31.93 12.76 4.28
CA ARG A 5 -31.52 11.95 3.13
C ARG A 5 -30.97 10.62 3.61
N TRP A 6 -31.21 9.56 2.84
CA TRP A 6 -30.66 8.24 3.10
C TRP A 6 -29.14 8.27 3.15
N LYS A 7 -28.55 7.51 4.07
CA LYS A 7 -27.16 7.03 3.95
C LYS A 7 -27.17 5.53 3.82
N ILE A 8 -26.40 5.02 2.87
CA ILE A 8 -26.28 3.59 2.63
C ILE A 8 -24.93 3.11 3.17
N HIS A 9 -24.93 2.01 3.91
CA HIS A 9 -23.73 1.37 4.43
C HIS A 9 -23.70 -0.08 3.94
N LYS A 10 -22.58 -0.51 3.38
CA LYS A 10 -22.37 -1.89 2.96
C LYS A 10 -21.37 -2.57 3.89
N PHE A 11 -21.71 -3.76 4.38
CA PHE A 11 -20.81 -4.63 5.14
C PHE A 11 -20.52 -5.93 4.37
N GLY A 12 -19.24 -6.25 4.20
CA GLY A 12 -18.80 -7.49 3.55
C GLY A 12 -18.93 -8.72 4.45
N GLY A 13 -18.71 -9.91 3.88
CA GLY A 13 -18.84 -11.17 4.61
C GLY A 13 -17.85 -11.36 5.75
N SER A 14 -16.63 -10.79 5.65
CA SER A 14 -15.66 -10.76 6.76
C SER A 14 -16.18 -9.94 7.95
N SER A 15 -16.89 -8.84 7.70
CA SER A 15 -17.56 -8.03 8.72
C SER A 15 -18.79 -8.72 9.33
N LEU A 16 -19.19 -9.90 8.82
CA LEU A 16 -20.38 -10.66 9.24
C LEU A 16 -20.06 -12.15 9.45
N ALA A 17 -18.81 -12.49 9.81
CA ALA A 17 -18.36 -13.88 9.87
C ALA A 17 -18.97 -14.69 11.04
N ASP A 18 -19.21 -14.02 12.18
CA ASP A 18 -19.63 -14.60 13.46
C ASP A 18 -20.42 -13.59 14.31
N ALA A 19 -20.94 -14.03 15.46
CA ALA A 19 -21.76 -13.21 16.34
C ALA A 19 -21.06 -11.92 16.82
N ASP A 20 -19.75 -11.97 17.12
CA ASP A 20 -19.00 -10.79 17.52
C ASP A 20 -18.91 -9.75 16.40
N CYS A 21 -18.77 -10.19 15.16
CA CYS A 21 -18.83 -9.34 13.99
C CYS A 21 -20.21 -8.69 13.83
N PHE A 22 -21.31 -9.44 13.98
CA PHE A 22 -22.66 -8.85 13.98
C PHE A 22 -22.86 -7.83 15.11
N ARG A 23 -22.37 -8.10 16.33
CA ARG A 23 -22.40 -7.14 17.44
C ARG A 23 -21.66 -5.85 17.10
N ARG A 24 -20.49 -5.97 16.47
CA ARG A 24 -19.66 -4.82 16.03
C ARG A 24 -20.38 -3.99 14.97
N VAL A 25 -20.91 -4.64 13.93
CA VAL A 25 -21.68 -3.98 12.86
C VAL A 25 -22.90 -3.27 13.42
N ALA A 26 -23.66 -3.91 14.32
CA ALA A 26 -24.79 -3.28 14.98
C ALA A 26 -24.36 -2.06 15.81
N GLY A 27 -23.24 -2.13 16.53
CA GLY A 27 -22.67 -0.99 17.25
C GLY A 27 -22.33 0.18 16.32
N ILE A 28 -21.71 -0.10 15.16
CA ILE A 28 -21.40 0.92 14.14
C ILE A 28 -22.69 1.56 13.61
N VAL A 29 -23.67 0.74 13.20
CA VAL A 29 -24.93 1.22 12.62
C VAL A 29 -25.72 2.08 13.63
N LEU A 30 -25.79 1.66 14.89
CA LEU A 30 -26.51 2.40 15.93
C LEU A 30 -25.81 3.69 16.37
N ALA A 31 -24.50 3.83 16.11
CA ALA A 31 -23.76 5.06 16.37
C ALA A 31 -24.10 6.19 15.39
N PHE A 32 -24.69 5.90 14.23
CA PHE A 32 -25.18 6.92 13.31
C PHE A 32 -26.51 7.49 13.78
N GLU A 33 -26.59 8.82 13.88
CA GLU A 33 -27.80 9.56 14.29
C GLU A 33 -28.76 9.84 13.11
N ASP A 34 -28.38 9.49 11.88
CA ASP A 34 -29.20 9.75 10.69
C ASP A 34 -30.58 9.09 10.79
N GLU A 35 -31.62 9.80 10.35
CA GLU A 35 -33.01 9.34 10.44
C GLU A 35 -33.31 8.18 9.47
N ARG A 36 -32.56 8.05 8.37
CA ARG A 36 -32.76 7.04 7.33
C ARG A 36 -31.46 6.34 6.97
N LEU A 37 -31.31 5.10 7.44
CA LEU A 37 -30.13 4.28 7.20
C LEU A 37 -30.51 3.02 6.42
N GLY A 38 -29.85 2.81 5.29
CA GLY A 38 -29.90 1.54 4.56
C GLY A 38 -28.62 0.75 4.83
N VAL A 39 -28.74 -0.50 5.28
CA VAL A 39 -27.59 -1.35 5.62
C VAL A 39 -27.59 -2.56 4.70
N VAL A 40 -26.79 -2.53 3.64
CA VAL A 40 -26.63 -3.64 2.70
C VAL A 40 -25.63 -4.65 3.26
N VAL A 41 -26.02 -5.92 3.31
CA VAL A 41 -25.19 -6.99 3.87
C VAL A 41 -24.88 -8.08 2.85
N SER A 42 -23.64 -8.56 2.86
CA SER A 42 -23.26 -9.83 2.23
C SER A 42 -23.61 -11.02 3.13
N ALA A 43 -23.60 -12.23 2.58
CA ALA A 43 -23.70 -13.44 3.38
C ALA A 43 -22.58 -13.52 4.44
N MET A 44 -22.81 -14.32 5.49
CA MET A 44 -21.79 -14.60 6.50
C MET A 44 -20.50 -15.11 5.85
N GLY A 45 -19.33 -14.74 6.38
CA GLY A 45 -18.03 -15.09 5.78
C GLY A 45 -17.91 -16.56 5.38
N GLY A 46 -17.63 -16.84 4.10
CA GLY A 46 -17.53 -18.21 3.54
C GLY A 46 -18.85 -18.95 3.30
N MET A 47 -20.01 -18.34 3.59
CA MET A 47 -21.33 -18.97 3.41
C MET A 47 -21.69 -19.14 1.93
N THR A 48 -21.48 -18.12 1.11
CA THR A 48 -21.77 -18.18 -0.34
C THR A 48 -20.95 -19.26 -1.03
N ASP A 49 -19.65 -19.36 -0.70
CA ASP A 49 -18.77 -20.41 -1.25
C ASP A 49 -19.23 -21.81 -0.81
N ALA A 50 -19.64 -21.97 0.45
CA ALA A 50 -20.19 -23.23 0.95
C ALA A 50 -21.47 -23.63 0.20
N LEU A 51 -22.40 -22.68 -0.02
CA LEU A 51 -23.64 -22.89 -0.78
C LEU A 51 -23.38 -23.25 -2.25
N ILE A 52 -22.44 -22.57 -2.90
CA ILE A 52 -22.01 -22.91 -4.27
C ILE A 52 -21.42 -24.32 -4.30
N ASN A 53 -20.60 -24.69 -3.31
CA ASN A 53 -20.04 -26.02 -3.20
C ASN A 53 -21.10 -27.11 -3.04
N LEU A 54 -22.21 -26.84 -2.33
CA LEU A 54 -23.33 -27.78 -2.26
C LEU A 54 -23.92 -28.07 -3.65
N ALA A 55 -24.08 -27.05 -4.49
CA ALA A 55 -24.59 -27.22 -5.85
C ALA A 55 -23.60 -28.02 -6.74
N ILE A 56 -22.29 -27.86 -6.52
CA ILE A 56 -21.25 -28.65 -7.22
C ILE A 56 -21.30 -30.11 -6.79
N LEU A 57 -21.38 -30.38 -5.48
CA LEU A 57 -21.49 -31.75 -4.95
C LEU A 57 -22.78 -32.42 -5.43
N ALA A 58 -23.91 -31.70 -5.40
CA ALA A 58 -25.16 -32.19 -5.94
C ALA A 58 -25.06 -32.51 -7.44
N GLU A 59 -24.42 -31.67 -8.25
CA GLU A 59 -24.22 -31.93 -9.69
C GLU A 59 -23.40 -33.21 -9.95
N GLN A 60 -22.50 -33.55 -9.02
CA GLN A 60 -21.69 -34.76 -9.05
C GLN A 60 -22.41 -36.00 -8.50
N ASP A 61 -23.67 -35.85 -8.04
CA ASP A 61 -24.46 -36.91 -7.38
C ASP A 61 -23.76 -37.43 -6.11
N ASP A 62 -23.08 -36.53 -5.39
CA ASP A 62 -22.39 -36.81 -4.12
C ASP A 62 -23.29 -36.39 -2.94
N ASP A 63 -23.78 -37.36 -2.17
CA ASP A 63 -24.66 -37.15 -1.01
C ASP A 63 -24.04 -36.26 0.09
N ALA A 64 -22.74 -35.96 0.04
CA ALA A 64 -22.06 -35.03 0.94
C ALA A 64 -22.70 -33.62 0.97
N PHE A 65 -23.47 -33.22 -0.05
CA PHE A 65 -24.21 -31.95 -0.01
C PHE A 65 -25.24 -31.90 1.13
N VAL A 66 -25.76 -33.05 1.58
CA VAL A 66 -26.73 -33.13 2.68
C VAL A 66 -26.05 -32.78 4.01
N ASP A 67 -24.90 -33.39 4.28
CA ASP A 67 -24.09 -33.10 5.47
C ASP A 67 -23.58 -31.66 5.44
N GLY A 68 -23.21 -31.15 4.26
CA GLY A 68 -22.83 -29.76 4.06
C GLY A 68 -23.95 -28.77 4.40
N LEU A 69 -25.19 -29.04 3.99
CA LEU A 69 -26.35 -28.21 4.33
C LEU A 69 -26.64 -28.25 5.84
N HIS A 70 -26.48 -29.40 6.49
CA HIS A 70 -26.61 -29.53 7.94
C HIS A 70 -25.55 -28.68 8.68
N ALA A 71 -24.29 -28.75 8.25
CA ALA A 71 -23.20 -27.96 8.84
C ALA A 71 -23.42 -26.44 8.69
N ILE A 72 -23.94 -26.00 7.53
CA ILE A 72 -24.38 -24.61 7.33
C ILE A 72 -25.48 -24.23 8.34
N GLY A 73 -26.45 -25.11 8.55
CA GLY A 73 -27.53 -24.92 9.51
C GLY A 73 -27.06 -24.81 10.95
N GLU A 74 -26.16 -25.68 11.38
CA GLU A 74 -25.56 -25.61 12.72
C GLU A 74 -24.84 -24.29 12.94
N ARG A 75 -24.03 -23.85 11.95
CA ARG A 75 -23.32 -22.58 12.01
C ARG A 75 -24.28 -21.39 12.11
N TYR A 76 -25.33 -21.35 11.28
CA TYR A 76 -26.35 -20.30 11.32
C TYR A 76 -27.07 -20.29 12.67
N ALA A 77 -27.51 -21.46 13.15
CA ALA A 77 -28.25 -21.58 14.40
C ALA A 77 -27.40 -21.21 15.62
N ASN A 78 -26.13 -21.59 15.66
CA ASN A 78 -25.21 -21.21 16.74
C ASN A 78 -25.03 -19.69 16.79
N THR A 79 -24.82 -19.06 15.63
CA THR A 79 -24.69 -17.60 15.53
C THR A 79 -25.98 -16.89 15.96
N ALA A 80 -27.14 -17.39 15.54
CA ALA A 80 -28.44 -16.84 15.91
C ALA A 80 -28.68 -16.88 17.43
N ARG A 81 -28.38 -18.02 18.07
CA ARG A 81 -28.53 -18.22 19.53
C ARG A 81 -27.65 -17.27 20.35
N GLU A 82 -26.52 -16.86 19.81
CA GLU A 82 -25.62 -15.91 20.46
C GLU A 82 -26.08 -14.45 20.35
N LEU A 83 -26.93 -14.14 19.36
CA LEU A 83 -27.36 -12.78 19.05
C LEU A 83 -28.75 -12.47 19.63
N VAL A 84 -29.70 -13.39 19.48
CA VAL A 84 -31.09 -13.19 19.86
C VAL A 84 -31.64 -14.40 20.63
N ASP A 85 -32.68 -14.16 21.41
CA ASP A 85 -33.36 -15.16 22.24
C ASP A 85 -34.90 -15.06 22.09
N GLY A 86 -35.62 -15.92 22.81
CA GLY A 86 -37.08 -15.91 22.85
C GLY A 86 -37.76 -16.15 21.50
N ASP A 87 -38.89 -15.50 21.28
CA ASP A 87 -39.73 -15.67 20.08
C ASP A 87 -38.98 -15.27 18.78
N THR A 88 -38.10 -14.27 18.86
CA THR A 88 -37.30 -13.82 17.70
C THR A 88 -36.34 -14.91 17.21
N LEU A 89 -35.71 -15.64 18.13
CA LEU A 89 -34.85 -16.77 17.77
C LEU A 89 -35.66 -17.88 17.10
N VAL A 90 -36.85 -18.19 17.62
CA VAL A 90 -37.74 -19.22 17.05
C VAL A 90 -38.14 -18.84 15.62
N GLU A 91 -38.58 -17.60 15.40
CA GLU A 91 -38.96 -17.12 14.07
C GLU A 91 -37.81 -17.19 13.05
N LEU A 92 -36.58 -16.84 13.46
CA LEU A 92 -35.40 -16.93 12.59
C LEU A 92 -35.06 -18.37 12.21
N LEU A 93 -35.13 -19.30 13.17
CA LEU A 93 -34.81 -20.71 12.93
C LEU A 93 -35.91 -21.41 12.11
N ASP A 94 -37.18 -21.07 12.34
CA ASP A 94 -38.30 -21.57 11.53
C ASP A 94 -38.27 -21.04 10.10
N ALA A 95 -37.86 -19.78 9.90
CA ALA A 95 -37.63 -19.23 8.58
C ALA A 95 -36.46 -19.93 7.86
N TRP A 96 -35.35 -20.16 8.58
CA TRP A 96 -34.22 -20.91 8.04
C TRP A 96 -34.60 -22.34 7.67
N GLY A 97 -35.38 -23.03 8.51
CA GLY A 97 -35.80 -24.41 8.23
C GLY A 97 -36.59 -24.54 6.92
N ARG A 98 -37.49 -23.58 6.65
CA ARG A 98 -38.22 -23.50 5.36
C ARG A 98 -37.29 -23.24 4.18
N ASP A 99 -36.38 -22.27 4.32
CA ASP A 99 -35.39 -21.98 3.27
C ASP A 99 -34.47 -23.19 3.01
N ALA A 100 -34.08 -23.93 4.05
CA ALA A 100 -33.25 -25.13 3.95
C ALA A 100 -33.98 -26.29 3.27
N ASP A 101 -35.29 -26.43 3.50
CA ASP A 101 -36.13 -27.39 2.80
C ASP A 101 -36.19 -27.08 1.29
N ASP A 102 -36.40 -25.80 0.93
CA ASP A 102 -36.40 -25.32 -0.45
C ASP A 102 -35.03 -25.57 -1.14
N ILE A 103 -33.92 -25.23 -0.46
CA ILE A 103 -32.57 -25.50 -0.97
C ILE A 103 -32.35 -27.00 -1.18
N ARG A 104 -32.76 -27.83 -0.22
CA ARG A 104 -32.61 -29.29 -0.31
C ARG A 104 -33.36 -29.85 -1.51
N ASP A 105 -34.56 -29.33 -1.80
CA ASP A 105 -35.35 -29.77 -2.96
C ASP A 105 -34.70 -29.35 -4.28
N VAL A 106 -34.12 -28.15 -4.35
CA VAL A 106 -33.31 -27.71 -5.51
C VAL A 106 -32.08 -28.59 -5.69
N LEU A 107 -31.33 -28.87 -4.62
CA LEU A 107 -30.13 -29.71 -4.68
C LEU A 107 -30.45 -31.15 -5.10
N LYS A 108 -31.54 -31.73 -4.59
CA LYS A 108 -32.03 -33.05 -5.04
C LYS A 108 -32.40 -33.05 -6.53
N ALA A 109 -33.02 -31.99 -7.02
CA ALA A 109 -33.33 -31.86 -8.45
C ALA A 109 -32.04 -31.78 -9.29
N ILE A 110 -31.04 -31.03 -8.84
CA ILE A 110 -29.71 -30.96 -9.47
C ILE A 110 -29.06 -32.35 -9.50
N ALA A 111 -29.07 -33.10 -8.39
CA ALA A 111 -28.48 -34.43 -8.31
C ALA A 111 -29.19 -35.43 -9.23
N LEU A 112 -30.52 -35.40 -9.27
CA LEU A 112 -31.31 -36.27 -10.15
C LEU A 112 -31.02 -36.02 -11.64
N VAL A 113 -30.84 -34.75 -12.03
CA VAL A 113 -30.61 -34.32 -13.42
C VAL A 113 -29.12 -34.36 -13.80
N LYS A 114 -28.21 -34.37 -12.81
CA LYS A 114 -26.75 -34.23 -12.96
C LYS A 114 -26.35 -33.00 -13.77
N SER A 115 -27.06 -31.90 -13.50
CA SER A 115 -26.80 -30.61 -14.13
C SER A 115 -27.21 -29.50 -13.18
N ALA A 116 -26.31 -28.54 -12.95
CA ALA A 116 -26.59 -27.33 -12.20
C ALA A 116 -26.55 -26.11 -13.13
N PRO A 117 -27.66 -25.75 -13.81
CA PRO A 117 -27.77 -24.49 -14.55
C PRO A 117 -27.45 -23.30 -13.66
N GLN A 118 -26.93 -22.21 -14.24
CA GLN A 118 -26.56 -21.00 -13.50
C GLN A 118 -27.69 -20.48 -12.61
N ARG A 119 -28.93 -20.52 -13.10
CA ARG A 119 -30.11 -20.10 -12.33
C ARG A 119 -30.30 -20.93 -11.05
N SER A 120 -30.09 -22.25 -11.09
CA SER A 120 -30.20 -23.09 -9.89
C SER A 120 -29.07 -22.76 -8.89
N ARG A 121 -27.86 -22.47 -9.38
CA ARG A 121 -26.74 -22.03 -8.55
C ARG A 121 -27.02 -20.67 -7.90
N ASP A 122 -27.57 -19.72 -8.65
CA ASP A 122 -27.97 -18.39 -8.18
C ASP A 122 -29.03 -18.46 -7.07
N VAL A 123 -30.00 -19.38 -7.21
CA VAL A 123 -31.03 -19.62 -6.18
C VAL A 123 -30.38 -20.07 -4.87
N VAL A 124 -29.54 -21.11 -4.93
CA VAL A 124 -28.88 -21.68 -3.74
C VAL A 124 -27.93 -20.66 -3.10
N ALA A 125 -27.09 -19.99 -3.89
CA ALA A 125 -26.10 -19.05 -3.38
C ALA A 125 -26.72 -17.83 -2.69
N GLY A 126 -27.82 -17.29 -3.24
CA GLY A 126 -28.43 -16.06 -2.74
C GLY A 126 -29.10 -16.15 -1.36
N TYR A 127 -29.33 -17.37 -0.83
CA TYR A 127 -29.91 -17.53 0.50
C TYR A 127 -28.97 -17.03 1.62
N GLY A 128 -27.66 -17.05 1.40
CA GLY A 128 -26.69 -16.57 2.38
C GLY A 128 -26.94 -15.11 2.80
N GLU A 129 -27.24 -14.25 1.83
CA GLU A 129 -27.53 -12.83 2.05
C GLU A 129 -28.85 -12.63 2.79
N ILE A 130 -29.88 -13.41 2.44
CA ILE A 130 -31.19 -13.38 3.11
C ILE A 130 -31.04 -13.70 4.60
N TRP A 131 -30.29 -14.74 4.91
CA TRP A 131 -30.03 -15.17 6.28
C TRP A 131 -29.28 -14.12 7.08
N SER A 132 -28.23 -13.51 6.50
CA SER A 132 -27.48 -12.45 7.15
C SER A 132 -28.33 -11.19 7.42
N ALA A 133 -29.18 -10.80 6.47
CA ALA A 133 -30.04 -9.62 6.59
C ALA A 133 -31.10 -9.81 7.68
N ARG A 134 -31.78 -10.95 7.69
CA ARG A 134 -32.78 -11.29 8.72
C ARG A 134 -32.13 -11.33 10.11
N MET A 135 -30.97 -11.96 10.24
CA MET A 135 -30.24 -12.06 11.51
C MET A 135 -29.82 -10.69 12.04
N LEU A 136 -29.23 -9.84 11.20
CA LEU A 136 -28.82 -8.49 11.63
C LEU A 136 -30.02 -7.61 11.96
N ALA A 137 -31.10 -7.66 11.16
CA ALA A 137 -32.31 -6.90 11.43
C ALA A 137 -32.96 -7.30 12.75
N ALA A 138 -33.08 -8.60 13.01
CA ALA A 138 -33.59 -9.14 14.27
C ALA A 138 -32.74 -8.65 15.46
N TYR A 139 -31.41 -8.74 15.35
CA TYR A 139 -30.51 -8.26 16.40
C TYR A 139 -30.60 -6.74 16.63
N LEU A 140 -30.72 -5.94 15.57
CA LEU A 140 -30.95 -4.51 15.68
C LEU A 140 -32.31 -4.19 16.32
N GLY A 141 -33.33 -4.99 16.04
CA GLY A 141 -34.66 -4.89 16.64
C GLY A 141 -34.65 -5.12 18.15
N THR A 142 -33.85 -6.08 18.65
CA THR A 142 -33.70 -6.31 20.10
C THR A 142 -32.92 -5.19 20.78
N ARG A 143 -31.91 -4.62 20.09
CA ARG A 143 -31.04 -3.55 20.64
C ARG A 143 -31.67 -2.16 20.61
N SER A 144 -32.43 -1.85 19.57
CA SER A 144 -33.03 -0.52 19.36
C SER A 144 -34.42 -0.66 18.72
N PRO A 145 -35.46 -1.08 19.46
CA PRO A 145 -36.79 -1.36 18.93
C PRO A 145 -37.45 -0.20 18.16
N GLN A 146 -37.06 1.05 18.43
CA GLN A 146 -37.61 2.24 17.76
C GLN A 146 -36.99 2.53 16.39
N ARG A 147 -35.83 1.93 16.08
CA ARG A 147 -35.07 2.19 14.83
C ARG A 147 -34.74 0.91 14.06
N GLY A 148 -34.56 -0.22 14.73
CA GLY A 148 -34.15 -1.49 14.13
C GLY A 148 -35.32 -2.41 13.80
N GLY A 149 -35.02 -3.64 13.38
CA GLY A 149 -36.02 -4.69 13.13
C GLY A 149 -36.54 -4.76 11.70
N THR A 150 -36.28 -3.75 10.86
CA THR A 150 -36.72 -3.76 9.45
C THR A 150 -35.67 -4.38 8.55
N TRP A 151 -36.08 -5.29 7.67
CA TRP A 151 -35.25 -5.79 6.58
C TRP A 151 -35.98 -5.73 5.25
N VAL A 152 -35.22 -5.61 4.16
CA VAL A 152 -35.71 -5.47 2.79
C VAL A 152 -35.06 -6.57 1.95
N ASP A 153 -35.90 -7.35 1.28
CA ASP A 153 -35.45 -8.37 0.34
C ASP A 153 -35.23 -7.74 -1.04
N ALA A 154 -33.98 -7.63 -1.47
CA ALA A 154 -33.62 -7.03 -2.75
C ALA A 154 -34.25 -7.75 -3.95
N ARG A 155 -34.67 -9.02 -3.83
CA ARG A 155 -35.42 -9.72 -4.89
C ARG A 155 -36.78 -9.07 -5.18
N LYS A 156 -37.40 -8.46 -4.17
CA LYS A 156 -38.66 -7.75 -4.34
C LYS A 156 -38.50 -6.38 -4.97
N VAL A 157 -37.30 -5.81 -4.91
CA VAL A 157 -37.01 -4.44 -5.35
C VAL A 157 -36.24 -4.44 -6.67
N VAL A 158 -35.03 -5.01 -6.66
CA VAL A 158 -34.08 -4.92 -7.76
C VAL A 158 -34.47 -5.89 -8.87
N THR A 159 -34.83 -5.33 -10.02
CA THR A 159 -35.14 -6.11 -11.22
C THR A 159 -34.05 -5.92 -12.25
N VAL A 160 -33.49 -7.01 -12.77
CA VAL A 160 -32.40 -6.99 -13.74
C VAL A 160 -32.72 -7.80 -14.99
N HIS A 161 -31.98 -7.55 -16.06
CA HIS A 161 -31.87 -8.47 -17.18
C HIS A 161 -30.40 -8.80 -17.43
N GLN A 162 -30.13 -10.05 -17.84
CA GLN A 162 -28.77 -10.51 -18.09
C GLN A 162 -28.32 -10.10 -19.49
N THR A 163 -27.11 -9.54 -19.59
CA THR A 163 -26.44 -9.18 -20.85
C THR A 163 -25.06 -9.82 -20.91
N GLU A 164 -24.37 -9.76 -22.06
CA GLU A 164 -22.98 -10.24 -22.17
C GLU A 164 -22.01 -9.53 -21.21
N LEU A 165 -22.31 -8.28 -20.84
CA LEU A 165 -21.49 -7.48 -19.92
C LEU A 165 -21.92 -7.64 -18.45
N GLY A 166 -22.93 -8.48 -18.17
CA GLY A 166 -23.46 -8.73 -16.84
C GLY A 166 -24.89 -8.18 -16.63
N PRO A 167 -25.36 -8.17 -15.37
CA PRO A 167 -26.72 -7.78 -15.03
C PRO A 167 -26.94 -6.27 -15.17
N THR A 168 -27.91 -5.89 -15.98
CA THR A 168 -28.33 -4.50 -16.17
C THR A 168 -29.64 -4.25 -15.44
N VAL A 169 -29.67 -3.19 -14.63
CA VAL A 169 -30.82 -2.82 -13.79
C VAL A 169 -31.93 -2.21 -14.64
N LEU A 170 -33.15 -2.70 -14.44
CA LEU A 170 -34.37 -2.07 -14.94
C LEU A 170 -34.80 -0.98 -13.95
N TRP A 171 -34.27 0.23 -14.14
CA TRP A 171 -34.38 1.33 -13.16
C TRP A 171 -35.83 1.72 -12.84
N ASP A 172 -36.67 1.94 -13.84
CA ASP A 172 -38.07 2.36 -13.62
C ASP A 172 -38.86 1.31 -12.81
N ALA A 173 -38.71 0.03 -13.17
CA ALA A 173 -39.34 -1.08 -12.46
C ALA A 173 -38.81 -1.22 -11.03
N SER A 174 -37.50 -1.05 -10.85
CA SER A 174 -36.87 -1.16 -9.53
C SER A 174 -37.21 0.02 -8.63
N GLN A 175 -37.37 1.23 -9.18
CA GLN A 175 -37.82 2.41 -8.45
C GLN A 175 -39.26 2.25 -7.96
N ALA A 176 -40.18 1.82 -8.83
CA ALA A 176 -41.57 1.57 -8.44
C ALA A 176 -41.67 0.54 -7.30
N LYS A 177 -40.92 -0.57 -7.43
CA LYS A 177 -40.86 -1.61 -6.38
C LYS A 177 -40.20 -1.12 -5.08
N PHE A 178 -39.20 -0.24 -5.18
CA PHE A 178 -38.57 0.37 -4.01
C PHE A 178 -39.56 1.27 -3.24
N ASP A 179 -40.30 2.10 -3.97
CA ASP A 179 -41.29 3.01 -3.40
C ASP A 179 -42.47 2.24 -2.75
N ASP A 180 -42.79 1.04 -3.25
CA ASP A 180 -43.81 0.15 -2.68
C ASP A 180 -43.30 -0.62 -1.43
N GLU A 181 -42.07 -1.13 -1.44
CA GLU A 181 -41.52 -1.93 -0.33
C GLU A 181 -41.02 -1.05 0.83
N VAL A 182 -40.55 0.18 0.56
CA VAL A 182 -40.03 1.11 1.57
C VAL A 182 -40.85 2.41 1.57
N PRO A 183 -41.69 2.64 2.59
CA PRO A 183 -42.54 3.82 2.66
C PRO A 183 -41.75 5.13 2.57
N ALA A 184 -42.33 6.12 1.87
CA ALA A 184 -41.68 7.43 1.69
C ALA A 184 -41.42 8.18 3.01
N ASP A 185 -42.15 7.87 4.08
CA ASP A 185 -42.02 8.41 5.44
C ASP A 185 -41.19 7.51 6.39
N PHE A 186 -40.60 6.42 5.89
CA PHE A 186 -39.77 5.52 6.69
C PHE A 186 -38.67 6.27 7.46
N THR A 187 -38.50 5.93 8.74
CA THR A 187 -37.42 6.39 9.61
C THR A 187 -36.87 5.21 10.40
N GLY A 188 -35.55 5.08 10.47
CA GLY A 188 -34.86 3.98 11.14
C GLY A 188 -33.78 3.35 10.27
N VAL A 189 -33.54 2.06 10.52
CA VAL A 189 -32.55 1.23 9.86
C VAL A 189 -33.25 0.13 9.08
N ALA A 190 -33.08 0.15 7.76
CA ALA A 190 -33.50 -0.92 6.87
C ALA A 190 -32.30 -1.79 6.51
N VAL A 191 -32.29 -3.05 6.94
CA VAL A 191 -31.24 -4.01 6.56
C VAL A 191 -31.61 -4.66 5.22
N ILE A 192 -30.79 -4.48 4.20
CA ILE A 192 -31.09 -4.84 2.82
C ILE A 192 -30.20 -6.01 2.40
N THR A 193 -30.76 -7.02 1.74
CA THR A 193 -29.95 -8.11 1.17
C THR A 193 -29.07 -7.58 0.03
N GLY A 194 -27.78 -7.88 0.05
CA GLY A 194 -26.90 -7.67 -1.10
C GLY A 194 -26.99 -8.83 -2.10
N PHE A 195 -26.24 -8.73 -3.21
CA PHE A 195 -25.97 -9.78 -4.20
C PHE A 195 -27.18 -10.35 -4.98
N VAL A 196 -28.36 -10.45 -4.38
CA VAL A 196 -29.56 -11.03 -4.96
C VAL A 196 -30.43 -9.99 -5.66
N ALA A 197 -31.07 -10.42 -6.74
CA ALA A 197 -32.04 -9.64 -7.51
C ALA A 197 -33.09 -10.57 -8.10
N SER A 198 -34.11 -10.02 -8.77
CA SER A 198 -35.01 -10.79 -9.61
C SER A 198 -34.85 -10.42 -11.08
N ASP A 199 -35.09 -11.38 -11.97
CA ASP A 199 -35.19 -11.10 -13.40
C ASP A 199 -36.57 -10.53 -13.79
N ALA A 200 -36.76 -10.25 -15.09
CA ALA A 200 -38.01 -9.70 -15.61
C ALA A 200 -39.23 -10.63 -15.41
N ASP A 201 -39.02 -11.93 -15.23
CA ASP A 201 -40.08 -12.92 -14.96
C ASP A 201 -40.35 -13.05 -13.44
N GLY A 202 -39.61 -12.31 -12.62
CA GLY A 202 -39.72 -12.34 -11.15
C GLY A 202 -38.93 -13.46 -10.49
N LEU A 203 -38.10 -14.20 -11.23
CA LEU A 203 -37.30 -15.30 -10.70
C LEU A 203 -36.00 -14.77 -10.09
N GLN A 204 -35.52 -15.41 -9.02
CA GLN A 204 -34.27 -15.03 -8.37
C GLN A 204 -33.07 -15.20 -9.31
N THR A 205 -32.19 -14.21 -9.29
CA THR A 205 -30.88 -14.21 -9.94
C THR A 205 -29.87 -13.48 -9.05
N THR A 206 -28.60 -13.46 -9.44
CA THR A 206 -27.53 -12.76 -8.72
C THR A 206 -26.93 -11.65 -9.56
N LEU A 207 -26.31 -10.69 -8.87
CA LEU A 207 -25.62 -9.55 -9.48
C LEU A 207 -24.18 -9.86 -9.90
N GLY A 208 -23.74 -11.12 -9.77
CA GLY A 208 -22.39 -11.54 -10.13
C GLY A 208 -21.31 -11.06 -9.15
N ARG A 209 -20.07 -10.92 -9.64
CA ARG A 209 -18.90 -10.59 -8.81
C ARG A 209 -19.09 -9.25 -8.11
N ASN A 210 -18.75 -9.22 -6.81
CA ASN A 210 -18.94 -8.05 -5.94
C ASN A 210 -20.39 -7.54 -5.92
N GLY A 211 -21.37 -8.42 -6.14
CA GLY A 211 -22.77 -8.05 -6.27
C GLY A 211 -23.36 -7.36 -5.04
N SER A 212 -22.82 -7.54 -3.83
CA SER A 212 -23.24 -6.76 -2.66
C SER A 212 -22.82 -5.29 -2.73
N ASP A 213 -21.64 -4.97 -3.27
CA ASP A 213 -21.23 -3.58 -3.51
C ASP A 213 -22.13 -2.96 -4.57
N TYR A 214 -22.46 -3.72 -5.62
CA TYR A 214 -23.37 -3.26 -6.66
C TYR A 214 -24.78 -3.02 -6.11
N SER A 215 -25.27 -3.92 -5.24
CA SER A 215 -26.54 -3.72 -4.53
C SER A 215 -26.54 -2.40 -3.76
N ALA A 216 -25.45 -2.13 -3.02
CA ALA A 216 -25.33 -0.89 -2.27
C ALA A 216 -25.32 0.35 -3.15
N ALA A 217 -24.66 0.30 -4.30
CA ALA A 217 -24.71 1.38 -5.29
C ALA A 217 -26.12 1.56 -5.89
N ILE A 218 -26.83 0.46 -6.19
CA ILE A 218 -28.20 0.48 -6.71
C ILE A 218 -29.14 1.12 -5.67
N PHE A 219 -29.13 0.63 -4.43
CA PHE A 219 -29.98 1.18 -3.36
C PHE A 219 -29.62 2.63 -3.03
N ALA A 220 -28.35 3.02 -3.13
CA ALA A 220 -27.95 4.42 -3.00
C ALA A 220 -28.57 5.30 -4.09
N ALA A 221 -28.58 4.84 -5.34
CA ALA A 221 -29.22 5.54 -6.44
C ALA A 221 -30.76 5.61 -6.28
N LEU A 222 -31.43 4.48 -6.01
CA LEU A 222 -32.89 4.40 -5.83
C LEU A 222 -33.38 5.30 -4.69
N SER A 223 -32.62 5.34 -3.59
CA SER A 223 -32.95 6.15 -2.41
C SER A 223 -32.47 7.60 -2.49
N LYS A 224 -31.75 7.99 -3.57
CA LYS A 224 -31.09 9.29 -3.74
C LYS A 224 -30.23 9.65 -2.53
N ALA A 225 -29.46 8.67 -2.06
CA ALA A 225 -28.65 8.75 -0.87
C ALA A 225 -27.70 9.96 -0.90
N ALA A 226 -27.39 10.49 0.29
CA ALA A 226 -26.38 11.53 0.44
C ALA A 226 -24.96 10.96 0.35
N GLU A 227 -24.76 9.70 0.72
CA GLU A 227 -23.47 9.01 0.76
C GLU A 227 -23.67 7.48 0.74
N LEU A 228 -22.73 6.77 0.11
CA LEU A 228 -22.54 5.34 0.25
C LEU A 228 -21.25 5.05 1.03
N SER A 229 -21.33 4.31 2.13
CA SER A 229 -20.16 3.81 2.86
C SER A 229 -19.91 2.35 2.54
N ILE A 230 -18.70 1.99 2.17
CA ILE A 230 -18.27 0.59 2.01
C ILE A 230 -17.34 0.26 3.19
N TRP A 231 -17.78 -0.64 4.06
CA TRP A 231 -17.02 -1.09 5.22
C TRP A 231 -16.22 -2.35 4.88
N THR A 232 -14.91 -2.25 5.09
CA THR A 232 -13.92 -3.30 4.83
C THR A 232 -13.02 -3.50 6.05
N ASP A 233 -11.88 -4.16 5.87
CA ASP A 233 -10.82 -4.44 6.84
C ASP A 233 -9.62 -3.46 6.77
N VAL A 234 -9.68 -2.45 5.91
CA VAL A 234 -8.64 -1.42 5.73
C VAL A 234 -9.18 -0.02 6.00
N ASP A 235 -8.32 0.87 6.51
CA ASP A 235 -8.63 2.26 6.90
C ASP A 235 -9.00 3.18 5.73
N GLY A 236 -8.85 2.71 4.49
CA GLY A 236 -9.21 3.43 3.27
C GLY A 236 -8.50 2.83 2.06
N VAL A 237 -8.49 3.58 0.96
CA VAL A 237 -7.66 3.28 -0.21
C VAL A 237 -6.23 3.72 0.09
N MET A 238 -5.27 2.81 -0.07
CA MET A 238 -3.86 3.06 0.25
C MET A 238 -3.10 3.61 -0.97
N SER A 239 -2.12 4.49 -0.74
CA SER A 239 -1.23 5.05 -1.76
C SER A 239 -0.38 4.00 -2.49
N ALA A 240 -0.18 2.84 -1.87
CA ALA A 240 0.44 1.63 -2.41
C ALA A 240 0.03 0.44 -1.54
N ASP A 241 0.29 -0.79 -1.97
CA ASP A 241 0.05 -1.98 -1.15
C ASP A 241 0.91 -1.94 0.13
N PRO A 242 0.33 -1.79 1.34
CA PRO A 242 1.08 -1.64 2.58
C PRO A 242 1.91 -2.88 2.94
N ARG A 243 1.59 -4.06 2.39
CA ARG A 243 2.37 -5.30 2.59
C ARG A 243 3.71 -5.24 1.86
N ARG A 244 3.77 -4.47 0.77
CA ARG A 244 4.96 -4.31 -0.08
C ARG A 244 5.67 -2.99 0.18
N VAL A 245 4.92 -1.95 0.54
CA VAL A 245 5.39 -0.60 0.83
C VAL A 245 4.94 -0.18 2.23
N PRO A 246 5.78 -0.39 3.27
CA PRO A 246 5.44 -0.03 4.65
C PRO A 246 5.12 1.46 4.85
N GLU A 247 5.63 2.35 3.99
CA GLU A 247 5.38 3.79 4.00
C GLU A 247 4.06 4.20 3.36
N ALA A 248 3.26 3.25 2.86
CA ALA A 248 1.97 3.54 2.26
C ALA A 248 1.07 4.29 3.24
N ARG A 249 0.33 5.28 2.73
CA ARG A 249 -0.56 6.14 3.50
C ARG A 249 -1.98 5.97 2.99
N VAL A 250 -2.97 6.19 3.85
CA VAL A 250 -4.36 6.30 3.42
C VAL A 250 -4.50 7.54 2.55
N ILE A 251 -5.20 7.42 1.42
CA ILE A 251 -5.51 8.54 0.54
C ILE A 251 -6.84 9.14 1.03
N ASP A 252 -6.82 10.37 1.51
CA ASP A 252 -8.01 10.98 2.11
C ASP A 252 -9.13 11.21 1.09
N GLN A 253 -8.77 11.64 -0.12
CA GLN A 253 -9.71 11.99 -1.18
C GLN A 253 -9.22 11.57 -2.57
N LEU A 254 -10.14 11.01 -3.35
CA LEU A 254 -9.95 10.50 -4.70
C LEU A 254 -11.10 10.92 -5.61
N THR A 255 -10.85 11.05 -6.90
CA THR A 255 -11.92 11.03 -7.89
C THR A 255 -12.35 9.60 -8.21
N TYR A 256 -13.55 9.42 -8.77
CA TYR A 256 -13.97 8.10 -9.25
C TYR A 256 -13.02 7.52 -10.30
N ASN A 257 -12.49 8.36 -11.20
CA ASN A 257 -11.55 7.91 -12.22
C ASN A 257 -10.25 7.42 -11.60
N GLU A 258 -9.69 8.15 -10.63
CA GLU A 258 -8.50 7.73 -9.89
C GLU A 258 -8.74 6.42 -9.14
N ALA A 259 -9.88 6.29 -8.46
CA ALA A 259 -10.25 5.07 -7.75
C ALA A 259 -10.42 3.87 -8.70
N MET A 260 -11.02 4.08 -9.88
CA MET A 260 -11.20 3.03 -10.90
C MET A 260 -9.87 2.57 -11.48
N GLU A 261 -8.96 3.49 -11.80
CA GLU A 261 -7.62 3.18 -12.31
C GLU A 261 -6.78 2.44 -11.26
N LEU A 262 -6.79 2.91 -9.99
CA LEU A 262 -6.12 2.20 -8.90
C LEU A 262 -6.66 0.77 -8.73
N ALA A 263 -7.99 0.61 -8.77
CA ALA A 263 -8.63 -0.70 -8.65
C ALA A 263 -8.26 -1.63 -9.80
N TYR A 264 -8.30 -1.11 -11.04
CA TYR A 264 -7.91 -1.87 -12.23
C TYR A 264 -6.46 -2.36 -12.14
N PHE A 265 -5.55 -1.52 -11.65
CA PHE A 265 -4.12 -1.87 -11.51
C PHE A 265 -3.74 -2.50 -10.16
N GLY A 266 -4.71 -3.05 -9.41
CA GLY A 266 -4.43 -3.97 -8.29
C GLY A 266 -4.81 -3.49 -6.89
N ALA A 267 -5.35 -2.28 -6.72
CA ALA A 267 -5.93 -1.83 -5.45
C ALA A 267 -7.32 -2.46 -5.24
N LYS A 268 -7.36 -3.72 -4.79
CA LYS A 268 -8.56 -4.60 -4.69
C LYS A 268 -9.69 -4.12 -3.77
N VAL A 269 -9.69 -2.87 -3.32
CA VAL A 269 -10.68 -2.33 -2.38
C VAL A 269 -12.00 -1.98 -3.08
N ILE A 270 -11.97 -1.74 -4.39
CA ILE A 270 -13.11 -1.27 -5.17
C ILE A 270 -13.22 -2.11 -6.44
N HIS A 271 -14.45 -2.36 -6.89
CA HIS A 271 -14.70 -2.96 -8.20
C HIS A 271 -15.34 -1.94 -9.15
N PRO A 272 -14.67 -1.50 -10.24
CA PRO A 272 -15.15 -0.41 -11.08
C PRO A 272 -16.59 -0.58 -11.61
N GLN A 273 -16.96 -1.81 -11.98
CA GLN A 273 -18.28 -2.11 -12.54
C GLN A 273 -19.43 -1.93 -11.53
N THR A 274 -19.15 -1.99 -10.22
CA THR A 274 -20.21 -1.91 -9.19
C THR A 274 -20.55 -0.48 -8.80
N LEU A 275 -19.71 0.50 -9.14
CA LEU A 275 -19.90 1.91 -8.78
C LEU A 275 -20.68 2.73 -9.81
N GLY A 276 -20.98 2.19 -11.00
CA GLY A 276 -21.70 2.90 -12.07
C GLY A 276 -22.90 3.72 -11.58
N PRO A 277 -23.84 3.15 -10.79
CA PRO A 277 -25.01 3.88 -10.31
C PRO A 277 -24.68 5.11 -9.46
N VAL A 278 -23.67 5.02 -8.59
CA VAL A 278 -23.30 6.14 -7.72
C VAL A 278 -22.48 7.19 -8.47
N VAL A 279 -21.70 6.79 -9.47
CA VAL A 279 -20.98 7.71 -10.37
C VAL A 279 -21.98 8.55 -11.18
N GLU A 280 -22.96 7.91 -11.82
CA GLU A 280 -23.99 8.59 -12.64
C GLU A 280 -24.83 9.57 -11.82
N ASN A 281 -25.08 9.26 -10.55
CA ASN A 281 -25.86 10.10 -9.64
C ASN A 281 -25.00 11.05 -8.79
N ALA A 282 -23.68 11.09 -9.01
CA ALA A 282 -22.72 11.88 -8.22
C ALA A 282 -22.86 11.67 -6.69
N ILE A 283 -23.11 10.44 -6.25
CA ILE A 283 -23.26 10.06 -4.84
C ILE A 283 -21.90 9.67 -4.28
N PRO A 284 -21.32 10.45 -3.34
CA PRO A 284 -19.99 10.19 -2.81
C PRO A 284 -19.90 8.83 -2.13
N VAL A 285 -18.77 8.15 -2.34
CA VAL A 285 -18.48 6.84 -1.73
C VAL A 285 -17.39 7.02 -0.69
N VAL A 286 -17.55 6.42 0.49
CA VAL A 286 -16.53 6.44 1.54
C VAL A 286 -16.11 5.02 1.90
N ILE A 287 -14.84 4.72 1.73
CA ILE A 287 -14.24 3.44 2.14
C ILE A 287 -13.83 3.55 3.62
N ARG A 288 -14.33 2.66 4.46
CA ARG A 288 -14.11 2.68 5.93
C ARG A 288 -13.68 1.32 6.47
N ASN A 289 -13.04 1.31 7.63
CA ASN A 289 -12.65 0.10 8.33
C ASN A 289 -13.64 -0.26 9.44
N SER A 290 -14.23 -1.46 9.37
CA SER A 290 -15.13 -1.97 10.40
C SER A 290 -14.43 -2.29 11.73
N HIS A 291 -13.11 -2.52 11.72
CA HIS A 291 -12.30 -2.73 12.91
C HIS A 291 -11.77 -1.43 13.54
N ASN A 292 -11.78 -0.34 12.77
CA ASN A 292 -11.33 0.98 13.21
C ASN A 292 -12.34 2.07 12.79
N PRO A 293 -13.58 2.05 13.33
CA PRO A 293 -14.68 2.87 12.84
C PRO A 293 -14.52 4.37 13.11
N ALA A 294 -13.57 4.75 13.97
CA ALA A 294 -13.24 6.15 14.24
C ALA A 294 -12.39 6.79 13.14
N HIS A 295 -11.72 6.00 12.30
CA HIS A 295 -10.93 6.50 11.18
C HIS A 295 -11.86 7.09 10.09
N PRO A 296 -11.55 8.29 9.53
CA PRO A 296 -12.45 8.96 8.57
C PRO A 296 -12.65 8.17 7.26
N GLY A 297 -11.66 7.38 6.86
CA GLY A 297 -11.72 6.62 5.61
C GLY A 297 -11.12 7.36 4.41
N SER A 298 -11.37 6.82 3.22
CA SER A 298 -11.11 7.49 1.95
C SER A 298 -12.41 7.91 1.29
N ARG A 299 -12.54 9.18 0.94
CA ARG A 299 -13.71 9.72 0.24
C ARG A 299 -13.49 9.78 -1.27
N ILE A 300 -14.47 9.30 -2.03
CA ILE A 300 -14.42 9.21 -3.49
C ILE A 300 -15.61 10.00 -4.04
N GLU A 301 -15.33 11.05 -4.80
CA GLU A 301 -16.37 11.93 -5.36
C GLU A 301 -15.94 12.61 -6.67
N THR A 302 -16.87 13.30 -7.33
CA THR A 302 -16.55 14.04 -8.54
C THR A 302 -15.86 15.36 -8.20
N GLY A 303 -14.70 15.61 -8.80
CA GLY A 303 -14.01 16.91 -8.70
C GLY A 303 -13.23 17.14 -7.40
N ALA A 304 -12.72 16.07 -6.76
CA ALA A 304 -11.80 16.21 -5.64
C ALA A 304 -10.60 17.11 -6.03
N GLU A 305 -10.36 18.19 -5.28
CA GLU A 305 -9.21 19.06 -5.52
C GLU A 305 -7.93 18.29 -5.19
N SER A 306 -7.05 18.11 -6.19
CA SER A 306 -5.77 17.46 -5.97
C SER A 306 -4.66 18.48 -5.78
N ILE A 307 -4.10 18.53 -4.58
CA ILE A 307 -2.89 19.33 -4.27
C ILE A 307 -1.63 18.64 -4.83
N ASP A 308 -1.65 17.30 -4.94
CA ASP A 308 -0.54 16.48 -5.44
C ASP A 308 -0.93 15.74 -6.73
N GLY A 309 -0.10 15.79 -7.77
CA GLY A 309 -0.43 15.23 -9.09
C GLY A 309 -0.62 13.71 -9.14
N ILE A 310 -0.20 12.98 -8.10
CA ILE A 310 -0.26 11.50 -8.03
C ILE A 310 -0.95 11.07 -6.75
N LYS A 311 -1.92 10.16 -6.89
CA LYS A 311 -2.72 9.61 -5.79
C LYS A 311 -2.31 8.22 -5.39
N GLY A 312 -1.77 7.40 -6.28
CA GLY A 312 -1.37 6.08 -5.85
C GLY A 312 -0.51 5.37 -6.85
N ILE A 313 0.13 4.33 -6.36
CA ILE A 313 1.05 3.50 -7.10
C ILE A 313 0.70 2.06 -6.82
N THR A 314 0.44 1.32 -7.85
CA THR A 314 -0.02 -0.07 -7.75
C THR A 314 0.88 -0.96 -8.58
N ALA A 315 0.81 -2.26 -8.31
CA ALA A 315 1.49 -3.23 -9.12
C ALA A 315 0.66 -4.50 -9.25
N ILE A 316 0.52 -4.99 -10.48
CA ILE A 316 -0.09 -6.27 -10.80
C ILE A 316 1.00 -7.28 -11.17
N GLY A 317 1.05 -8.40 -10.44
CA GLY A 317 1.93 -9.52 -10.74
C GLY A 317 1.28 -10.54 -11.68
N ASP A 318 1.97 -11.68 -11.86
CA ASP A 318 1.50 -12.82 -12.65
C ASP A 318 1.09 -12.47 -14.09
N MET A 319 1.90 -11.64 -14.75
CA MET A 319 1.71 -11.27 -16.15
C MET A 319 2.81 -11.86 -17.04
N ALA A 320 2.53 -11.94 -18.33
CA ALA A 320 3.51 -12.20 -19.37
C ALA A 320 3.35 -11.17 -20.49
N LEU A 321 4.47 -10.83 -21.14
CA LEU A 321 4.44 -10.05 -22.38
C LEU A 321 4.37 -11.00 -23.57
N VAL A 322 3.44 -10.75 -24.48
CA VAL A 322 3.38 -11.37 -25.80
C VAL A 322 3.68 -10.29 -26.82
N ASN A 323 4.71 -10.50 -27.66
CA ASN A 323 5.15 -9.53 -28.64
C ASN A 323 5.01 -10.10 -30.05
N LEU A 324 4.24 -9.40 -30.88
CA LEU A 324 4.13 -9.64 -32.32
C LEU A 324 5.05 -8.66 -33.04
N GLU A 325 5.97 -9.15 -33.87
CA GLU A 325 6.96 -8.30 -34.55
C GLU A 325 7.10 -8.66 -36.03
N GLY A 326 7.15 -7.65 -36.90
CA GLY A 326 7.21 -7.85 -38.35
C GLY A 326 7.20 -6.56 -39.17
N ALA A 327 8.12 -6.45 -40.13
CA ALA A 327 8.17 -5.33 -41.06
C ALA A 327 7.00 -5.32 -42.06
N GLY A 328 6.35 -6.46 -42.27
CA GLY A 328 5.14 -6.58 -43.10
C GLY A 328 3.89 -5.97 -42.47
N MET A 329 3.93 -5.57 -41.19
CA MET A 329 2.79 -4.96 -40.49
C MET A 329 2.67 -3.45 -40.72
N ILE A 330 3.72 -2.80 -41.24
CA ILE A 330 3.81 -1.34 -41.35
C ILE A 330 2.77 -0.81 -42.35
N GLY A 331 1.84 0.03 -41.88
CA GLY A 331 0.87 0.70 -42.73
C GLY A 331 -0.21 -0.23 -43.30
N VAL A 332 -0.36 -1.44 -42.74
CA VAL A 332 -1.40 -2.41 -43.11
C VAL A 332 -2.58 -2.27 -42.14
N PRO A 333 -3.73 -1.72 -42.59
CA PRO A 333 -4.93 -1.67 -41.77
C PRO A 333 -5.41 -3.08 -41.40
N GLY A 334 -5.78 -3.29 -40.15
CA GLY A 334 -6.43 -4.52 -39.69
C GLY A 334 -5.53 -5.54 -38.99
N THR A 335 -4.21 -5.32 -38.91
CA THR A 335 -3.32 -6.21 -38.12
C THR A 335 -3.70 -6.22 -36.63
N ALA A 336 -3.95 -5.04 -36.04
CA ALA A 336 -4.43 -4.94 -34.67
C ALA A 336 -5.82 -5.57 -34.49
N ASP A 337 -6.73 -5.37 -35.45
CA ASP A 337 -8.09 -5.93 -35.42
C ASP A 337 -8.05 -7.47 -35.42
N ARG A 338 -7.26 -8.08 -36.32
CA ARG A 338 -7.04 -9.53 -36.37
C ARG A 338 -6.44 -10.06 -35.07
N LEU A 339 -5.42 -9.39 -34.54
CA LEU A 339 -4.77 -9.76 -33.29
C LEU A 339 -5.76 -9.78 -32.12
N PHE A 340 -6.51 -8.70 -31.91
CA PHE A 340 -7.46 -8.62 -30.80
C PHE A 340 -8.71 -9.48 -31.03
N GLY A 341 -9.12 -9.68 -32.29
CA GLY A 341 -10.19 -10.60 -32.67
C GLY A 341 -9.87 -12.04 -32.27
N ALA A 342 -8.68 -12.52 -32.63
CA ALA A 342 -8.22 -13.86 -32.28
C ALA A 342 -8.16 -14.07 -30.75
N LEU A 343 -7.59 -13.11 -30.02
CA LEU A 343 -7.53 -13.15 -28.55
C LEU A 343 -8.92 -13.15 -27.91
N LYS A 344 -9.87 -12.36 -28.44
CA LYS A 344 -11.26 -12.33 -27.97
C LYS A 344 -11.95 -13.68 -28.14
N GLU A 345 -11.84 -14.31 -29.31
CA GLU A 345 -12.40 -15.64 -29.57
C GLU A 345 -11.81 -16.71 -28.66
N ALA A 346 -10.54 -16.55 -28.29
CA ALA A 346 -9.87 -17.39 -27.30
C ALA A 346 -10.16 -17.00 -25.83
N GLY A 347 -10.98 -15.98 -25.56
CA GLY A 347 -11.27 -15.52 -24.20
C GLY A 347 -10.03 -15.04 -23.44
N VAL A 348 -9.01 -14.53 -24.15
CA VAL A 348 -7.79 -13.97 -23.56
C VAL A 348 -7.99 -12.48 -23.31
N SER A 349 -8.05 -12.09 -22.04
CA SER A 349 -8.10 -10.68 -21.64
C SER A 349 -6.71 -10.05 -21.70
N VAL A 350 -6.61 -8.90 -22.37
CA VAL A 350 -5.39 -8.09 -22.44
C VAL A 350 -5.44 -6.99 -21.38
N THR A 351 -4.37 -6.84 -20.60
CA THR A 351 -4.27 -5.87 -19.49
C THR A 351 -3.57 -4.58 -19.92
N LEU A 352 -2.56 -4.69 -20.77
CA LEU A 352 -1.77 -3.55 -21.25
C LEU A 352 -1.43 -3.75 -22.73
N ILE A 353 -1.44 -2.66 -23.48
CA ILE A 353 -1.06 -2.62 -24.89
C ILE A 353 0.03 -1.56 -25.04
N SER A 354 1.14 -1.94 -25.68
CA SER A 354 2.26 -1.07 -26.01
C SER A 354 2.60 -1.27 -27.48
N GLN A 355 2.45 -0.21 -28.28
CA GLN A 355 2.67 -0.24 -29.71
C GLN A 355 3.50 0.97 -30.11
N ALA A 356 4.54 0.74 -30.91
CA ALA A 356 5.39 1.82 -31.40
C ALA A 356 4.80 2.42 -32.69
N SER A 357 4.88 3.74 -32.85
CA SER A 357 4.35 4.47 -34.03
C SER A 357 4.80 3.97 -35.40
N SER A 358 5.86 3.15 -35.47
CA SER A 358 6.33 2.50 -36.69
C SER A 358 5.47 1.30 -37.13
N GLU A 359 4.49 0.86 -36.33
CA GLU A 359 3.64 -0.33 -36.58
C GLU A 359 4.41 -1.65 -36.76
N HIS A 360 5.71 -1.65 -36.45
CA HIS A 360 6.59 -2.81 -36.59
C HIS A 360 6.41 -3.84 -35.48
N SER A 361 5.85 -3.46 -34.34
CA SER A 361 5.58 -4.37 -33.24
C SER A 361 4.36 -3.98 -32.42
N ILE A 362 3.65 -5.00 -31.94
CA ILE A 362 2.57 -4.88 -30.96
C ILE A 362 2.94 -5.75 -29.77
N CYS A 363 3.13 -5.13 -28.62
CA CYS A 363 3.39 -5.80 -27.36
C CYS A 363 2.14 -5.72 -26.48
N ILE A 364 1.72 -6.87 -25.94
CA ILE A 364 0.57 -6.95 -25.04
C ILE A 364 0.98 -7.64 -23.74
N ALA A 365 0.42 -7.20 -22.62
CA ALA A 365 0.50 -7.92 -21.36
C ALA A 365 -0.78 -8.72 -21.12
N VAL A 366 -0.63 -10.01 -20.84
CA VAL A 366 -1.73 -10.94 -20.55
C VAL A 366 -1.46 -11.68 -19.23
N PRO A 367 -2.48 -12.20 -18.54
CA PRO A 367 -2.28 -13.07 -17.39
C PRO A 367 -1.36 -14.25 -17.73
N GLN A 368 -0.37 -14.53 -16.88
CA GLN A 368 0.64 -15.57 -17.06
C GLN A 368 0.04 -16.94 -17.43
N PRO A 369 -1.08 -17.42 -16.82
CA PRO A 369 -1.68 -18.71 -17.20
C PRO A 369 -2.23 -18.75 -18.64
N LEU A 370 -2.50 -17.59 -19.24
CA LEU A 370 -3.03 -17.47 -20.60
C LEU A 370 -1.96 -17.18 -21.65
N ALA A 371 -0.70 -16.95 -21.23
CA ALA A 371 0.38 -16.50 -22.11
C ALA A 371 0.64 -17.45 -23.28
N GLN A 372 0.71 -18.75 -23.01
CA GLN A 372 0.96 -19.77 -24.03
C GLN A 372 -0.20 -19.86 -25.03
N ARG A 373 -1.44 -19.88 -24.52
CA ARG A 373 -2.65 -19.88 -25.35
C ARG A 373 -2.73 -18.63 -26.23
N ALA A 374 -2.37 -17.47 -25.68
CA ALA A 374 -2.32 -16.23 -26.43
C ALA A 374 -1.31 -16.33 -27.59
N ALA A 375 -0.11 -16.83 -27.33
CA ALA A 375 0.93 -16.98 -28.35
C ALA A 375 0.53 -17.96 -29.47
N GLU A 376 -0.09 -19.09 -29.12
CA GLU A 376 -0.58 -20.09 -30.09
C GLU A 376 -1.67 -19.49 -30.99
N VAL A 377 -2.69 -18.86 -30.38
CA VAL A 377 -3.81 -18.24 -31.11
C VAL A 377 -3.32 -17.12 -32.04
N VAL A 378 -2.36 -16.32 -31.58
CA VAL A 378 -1.74 -15.27 -32.41
C VAL A 378 -0.89 -15.89 -33.51
N GLY A 379 -0.12 -16.95 -33.22
CA GLY A 379 0.65 -17.69 -34.22
C GLY A 379 -0.24 -18.24 -35.33
N ASP A 380 -1.37 -18.85 -34.98
CA ASP A 380 -2.34 -19.41 -35.92
C ASP A 380 -3.01 -18.29 -36.76
N ALA A 381 -3.37 -17.17 -36.13
CA ALA A 381 -4.01 -16.05 -36.82
C ALA A 381 -3.11 -15.36 -37.86
N PHE A 382 -1.78 -15.52 -37.74
CA PHE A 382 -0.76 -14.90 -38.60
C PHE A 382 0.17 -15.94 -39.27
N ALA A 383 -0.29 -17.18 -39.44
CA ALA A 383 0.53 -18.28 -39.94
C ALA A 383 1.12 -18.01 -41.34
N GLU A 384 0.32 -17.46 -42.26
CA GLU A 384 0.78 -17.14 -43.63
C GLU A 384 1.86 -16.05 -43.63
N GLU A 385 1.71 -15.04 -42.78
CA GLU A 385 2.65 -13.94 -42.63
C GLU A 385 3.95 -14.38 -41.96
N LEU A 386 3.87 -15.33 -41.01
CA LEU A 386 5.03 -15.99 -40.39
C LEU A 386 5.79 -16.84 -41.41
N GLU A 387 5.09 -17.65 -42.21
CA GLU A 387 5.70 -18.48 -43.26
C GLU A 387 6.34 -17.64 -44.37
N SER A 388 5.69 -16.54 -44.77
CA SER A 388 6.21 -15.63 -45.81
C SER A 388 7.27 -14.65 -45.30
N GLY A 389 7.56 -14.64 -43.98
CA GLY A 389 8.54 -13.77 -43.34
C GLY A 389 8.12 -12.30 -43.22
N GLN A 390 6.84 -11.99 -43.44
CA GLN A 390 6.25 -10.67 -43.22
C GLN A 390 6.14 -10.36 -41.73
N ILE A 391 5.81 -11.38 -40.93
CA ILE A 391 5.93 -11.38 -39.48
C ILE A 391 7.14 -12.27 -39.12
N GLN A 392 8.01 -11.75 -38.25
CA GLN A 392 9.27 -12.41 -37.90
C GLN A 392 9.07 -13.45 -36.80
N LYS A 393 8.33 -13.08 -35.75
CA LYS A 393 8.05 -13.97 -34.62
C LYS A 393 6.89 -13.47 -33.74
N VAL A 394 6.32 -14.42 -33.01
CA VAL A 394 5.50 -14.20 -31.81
C VAL A 394 6.33 -14.65 -30.62
N ASP A 395 6.69 -13.72 -29.74
CA ASP A 395 7.58 -13.98 -28.60
C ASP A 395 6.83 -13.87 -27.27
N VAL A 396 7.19 -14.70 -26.30
CA VAL A 396 6.59 -14.70 -24.96
C VAL A 396 7.68 -14.47 -23.92
N THR A 397 7.54 -13.40 -23.16
CA THR A 397 8.37 -13.13 -21.98
C THR A 397 7.55 -13.36 -20.72
N PRO A 398 7.76 -14.48 -19.99
CA PRO A 398 7.02 -14.80 -18.77
C PRO A 398 7.50 -13.98 -17.57
N ASN A 399 6.82 -14.14 -16.43
CA ASN A 399 7.22 -13.60 -15.12
C ASN A 399 7.42 -12.08 -15.13
N GLN A 400 6.43 -11.37 -15.66
CA GLN A 400 6.41 -9.92 -15.71
C GLN A 400 5.40 -9.35 -14.72
N SER A 401 5.62 -8.11 -14.31
CA SER A 401 4.74 -7.34 -13.46
C SER A 401 4.52 -5.95 -14.05
N ILE A 402 3.31 -5.41 -13.90
CA ILE A 402 2.96 -4.06 -14.32
C ILE A 402 2.99 -3.18 -13.08
N VAL A 403 3.80 -2.12 -13.08
CA VAL A 403 3.81 -1.07 -12.06
C VAL A 403 3.17 0.17 -12.65
N ALA A 404 2.15 0.71 -11.98
CA ALA A 404 1.36 1.82 -12.47
C ALA A 404 1.34 2.96 -11.45
N VAL A 405 1.40 4.20 -11.95
CA VAL A 405 1.17 5.41 -11.17
C VAL A 405 -0.12 6.05 -11.65
N VAL A 406 -0.98 6.43 -10.71
CA VAL A 406 -2.33 6.94 -10.98
C VAL A 406 -2.53 8.31 -10.33
N GLY A 407 -3.14 9.24 -11.07
CA GLY A 407 -3.55 10.56 -10.58
C GLY A 407 -4.12 11.44 -11.69
N ASP A 408 -5.23 12.14 -11.40
CA ASP A 408 -5.88 13.04 -12.37
C ASP A 408 -5.01 14.26 -12.70
N GLY A 409 -4.16 14.67 -11.75
CA GLY A 409 -3.23 15.78 -11.91
C GLY A 409 -2.00 15.45 -12.74
N MET A 410 -1.86 14.25 -13.32
CA MET A 410 -0.69 13.93 -14.14
C MET A 410 -0.75 14.57 -15.53
N ALA A 411 -1.96 14.71 -16.07
CA ALA A 411 -2.18 15.23 -17.41
C ALA A 411 -1.68 16.67 -17.54
N GLY A 412 -0.77 16.90 -18.49
CA GLY A 412 -0.23 18.23 -18.76
C GLY A 412 0.72 18.79 -17.69
N ILE A 413 1.14 18.02 -16.68
CA ILE A 413 2.20 18.41 -15.73
C ILE A 413 3.55 17.84 -16.20
N PRO A 414 4.48 18.70 -16.67
CA PRO A 414 5.80 18.25 -17.08
C PRO A 414 6.59 17.62 -15.93
N GLY A 415 7.32 16.54 -16.22
CA GLY A 415 8.28 15.94 -15.30
C GLY A 415 7.76 14.75 -14.48
N ILE A 416 6.46 14.46 -14.47
CA ILE A 416 5.92 13.29 -13.76
C ILE A 416 6.43 11.98 -14.37
N ALA A 417 6.31 11.81 -15.69
CA ALA A 417 6.85 10.64 -16.38
C ALA A 417 8.37 10.51 -16.17
N ALA A 418 9.10 11.63 -16.28
CA ALA A 418 10.55 11.65 -16.05
C ALA A 418 10.92 11.26 -14.61
N ARG A 419 10.14 11.70 -13.62
CA ARG A 419 10.31 11.32 -12.21
C ARG A 419 10.02 9.83 -12.01
N PHE A 420 8.93 9.31 -12.58
CA PHE A 420 8.56 7.90 -12.48
C PHE A 420 9.66 7.00 -13.05
N PHE A 421 10.02 7.16 -14.33
CA PHE A 421 11.05 6.34 -14.96
C PHE A 421 12.45 6.62 -14.38
N GLY A 422 12.73 7.86 -13.98
CA GLY A 422 13.99 8.22 -13.32
C GLY A 422 14.15 7.61 -11.93
N THR A 423 13.05 7.33 -11.20
CA THR A 423 13.12 6.59 -9.93
C THR A 423 13.46 5.12 -10.16
N MET A 424 12.87 4.50 -11.20
CA MET A 424 13.20 3.12 -11.59
C MET A 424 14.65 2.99 -12.06
N GLY A 425 15.10 3.91 -12.92
CA GLY A 425 16.48 3.91 -13.41
C GLY A 425 17.52 4.06 -12.30
N ARG A 426 17.28 4.95 -11.32
CA ARG A 426 18.14 5.09 -10.13
C ARG A 426 18.16 3.85 -9.24
N ALA A 427 17.06 3.10 -9.20
CA ALA A 427 16.98 1.82 -8.50
C ALA A 427 17.57 0.64 -9.32
N GLY A 428 18.15 0.90 -10.49
CA GLY A 428 18.75 -0.13 -11.35
C GLY A 428 17.73 -1.07 -11.99
N ILE A 429 16.48 -0.64 -12.17
CA ILE A 429 15.37 -1.47 -12.65
C ILE A 429 15.20 -1.26 -14.15
N ASN A 430 15.11 -2.37 -14.89
CA ASN A 430 14.95 -2.32 -16.34
C ASN A 430 13.46 -2.33 -16.75
N ILE A 431 13.06 -1.37 -17.58
CA ILE A 431 11.68 -1.24 -18.06
C ILE A 431 11.55 -1.97 -19.40
N ARG A 432 10.64 -2.94 -19.47
CA ARG A 432 10.40 -3.80 -20.66
C ARG A 432 9.38 -3.22 -21.62
N ALA A 433 8.32 -2.62 -21.10
CA ALA A 433 7.28 -1.98 -21.89
C ALA A 433 6.70 -0.79 -21.11
N ILE A 434 6.14 0.17 -21.83
CA ILE A 434 5.53 1.38 -21.27
C ILE A 434 4.15 1.55 -21.90
N ALA A 435 3.17 1.91 -21.08
CA ALA A 435 1.87 2.35 -21.58
C ALA A 435 1.43 3.63 -20.85
N GLN A 436 0.87 4.56 -21.62
CA GLN A 436 0.25 5.77 -21.12
C GLN A 436 -0.99 6.04 -21.97
N GLY A 437 -2.14 6.20 -21.31
CA GLY A 437 -3.40 6.52 -21.98
C GLY A 437 -3.48 8.00 -22.39
N SER A 438 -4.41 8.33 -23.28
CA SER A 438 -4.68 9.71 -23.73
C SER A 438 -5.24 10.63 -22.64
N SER A 439 -5.78 10.05 -21.57
CA SER A 439 -6.19 10.79 -20.37
C SER A 439 -5.00 11.19 -19.50
N GLU A 440 -3.81 10.62 -19.72
CA GLU A 440 -2.59 10.75 -18.93
C GLU A 440 -2.79 10.51 -17.41
N ARG A 441 -3.93 9.92 -17.00
CA ARG A 441 -4.26 9.60 -15.60
C ARG A 441 -3.51 8.40 -15.04
N ASN A 442 -2.91 7.63 -15.92
CA ASN A 442 -2.15 6.44 -15.61
C ASN A 442 -0.91 6.37 -16.50
N ILE A 443 0.24 6.10 -15.86
CA ILE A 443 1.49 5.72 -16.53
C ILE A 443 1.89 4.37 -15.98
N SER A 444 2.04 3.39 -16.87
CA SER A 444 2.39 2.01 -16.52
C SER A 444 3.73 1.61 -17.12
N ALA A 445 4.53 0.89 -16.35
CA ALA A 445 5.79 0.29 -16.75
C ALA A 445 5.73 -1.22 -16.48
N VAL A 446 6.18 -2.02 -17.43
CA VAL A 446 6.34 -3.46 -17.24
C VAL A 446 7.78 -3.74 -16.84
N VAL A 447 7.96 -4.46 -15.74
CA VAL A 447 9.25 -4.84 -15.15
C VAL A 447 9.27 -6.34 -14.88
N ASP A 448 10.46 -6.88 -14.64
CA ASP A 448 10.59 -8.25 -14.18
C ASP A 448 9.88 -8.43 -12.82
N SER A 449 9.18 -9.55 -12.63
CA SER A 449 8.44 -9.81 -11.40
C SER A 449 9.33 -9.82 -10.15
N ASP A 450 10.59 -10.24 -10.29
CA ASP A 450 11.56 -10.23 -9.18
C ASP A 450 11.90 -8.79 -8.74
N GLU A 451 11.80 -7.83 -9.66
CA GLU A 451 12.05 -6.40 -9.40
C GLU A 451 10.79 -5.64 -8.99
N ALA A 452 9.60 -6.22 -9.11
CA ALA A 452 8.33 -5.51 -8.98
C ALA A 452 8.16 -4.79 -7.64
N THR A 453 8.59 -5.43 -6.54
CA THR A 453 8.51 -4.81 -5.20
C THR A 453 9.51 -3.67 -5.04
N ARG A 454 10.71 -3.81 -5.60
CA ARG A 454 11.71 -2.74 -5.64
C ARG A 454 11.22 -1.57 -6.49
N ALA A 455 10.59 -1.85 -7.63
CA ALA A 455 9.99 -0.86 -8.54
C ALA A 455 8.85 -0.08 -7.87
N LEU A 456 7.94 -0.80 -7.21
CA LEU A 456 6.84 -0.21 -6.46
C LEU A 456 7.35 0.71 -5.34
N ARG A 457 8.36 0.26 -4.57
CA ARG A 457 9.01 1.04 -3.51
C ARG A 457 9.74 2.27 -4.05
N ALA A 458 10.50 2.11 -5.13
CA ALA A 458 11.25 3.21 -5.75
C ALA A 458 10.30 4.28 -6.30
N ALA A 459 9.21 3.88 -6.96
CA ALA A 459 8.18 4.79 -7.43
C ALA A 459 7.48 5.49 -6.25
N HIS A 460 7.11 4.75 -5.20
CA HIS A 460 6.44 5.31 -4.02
C HIS A 460 7.33 6.31 -3.28
N SER A 461 8.56 5.93 -2.98
CA SER A 461 9.60 6.84 -2.48
C SER A 461 9.77 8.05 -3.39
N GLY A 462 9.76 7.80 -4.69
CA GLY A 462 9.79 8.80 -5.73
C GLY A 462 8.75 9.89 -5.56
N PHE A 463 7.50 9.57 -5.21
CA PHE A 463 6.36 10.51 -5.20
C PHE A 463 5.82 10.91 -3.83
N TYR A 464 5.86 9.98 -2.86
CA TYR A 464 5.24 10.10 -1.54
C TYR A 464 6.21 10.41 -0.41
N LEU A 465 7.51 10.22 -0.65
CA LEU A 465 8.54 10.65 0.27
C LEU A 465 9.07 12.00 -0.13
N SER A 466 9.53 12.75 0.88
CA SER A 466 10.33 13.94 0.62
C SER A 466 11.49 13.55 -0.30
N HIS A 467 11.74 14.36 -1.32
CA HIS A 467 12.92 14.25 -2.18
C HIS A 467 14.25 14.25 -1.40
N LYS A 468 14.23 14.60 -0.11
CA LYS A 468 15.37 14.65 0.80
C LYS A 468 15.11 13.79 2.05
N THR A 469 14.51 12.61 1.88
CA THR A 469 14.41 11.66 2.99
C THR A 469 15.79 11.08 3.27
N ILE A 470 16.29 11.24 4.49
CA ILE A 470 17.62 10.77 4.92
C ILE A 470 17.44 9.71 6.01
N SER A 471 17.88 8.50 5.71
CA SER A 471 17.98 7.39 6.67
C SER A 471 19.27 7.51 7.48
N ILE A 472 19.15 7.62 8.80
CA ILE A 472 20.26 7.94 9.70
C ILE A 472 20.53 6.75 10.63
N GLY A 473 21.78 6.31 10.66
CA GLY A 473 22.30 5.36 11.64
C GLY A 473 23.28 6.07 12.55
N VAL A 474 23.07 6.02 13.88
CA VAL A 474 23.97 6.66 14.85
C VAL A 474 24.73 5.59 15.63
N ILE A 475 26.07 5.60 15.53
CA ILE A 475 26.95 4.72 16.28
C ILE A 475 27.64 5.53 17.37
N GLY A 476 27.58 5.07 18.62
CA GLY A 476 28.13 5.78 19.77
C GLY A 476 27.20 6.85 20.34
N PRO A 477 26.05 6.47 20.91
CA PRO A 477 25.09 7.40 21.52
C PRO A 477 25.54 7.93 22.90
N GLY A 478 26.85 8.12 23.09
CA GLY A 478 27.44 8.75 24.28
C GLY A 478 27.14 10.26 24.32
N THR A 479 28.02 11.06 24.92
CA THR A 479 27.78 12.50 25.10
C THR A 479 27.47 13.24 23.79
N VAL A 480 28.28 13.02 22.75
CA VAL A 480 28.12 13.66 21.44
C VAL A 480 26.89 13.11 20.70
N GLY A 481 26.79 11.78 20.59
CA GLY A 481 25.66 11.13 19.91
C GLY A 481 24.31 11.46 20.54
N ALA A 482 24.20 11.45 21.87
CA ALA A 482 22.97 11.84 22.57
C ALA A 482 22.63 13.33 22.39
N ALA A 483 23.63 14.21 22.33
CA ALA A 483 23.40 15.62 22.03
C ALA A 483 22.87 15.82 20.60
N LEU A 484 23.43 15.10 19.62
CA LEU A 484 22.97 15.11 18.24
C LEU A 484 21.54 14.59 18.13
N LEU A 485 21.22 13.44 18.74
CA LEU A 485 19.87 12.86 18.72
C LEU A 485 18.82 13.85 19.28
N ARG A 486 19.13 14.57 20.36
CA ARG A 486 18.27 15.64 20.89
C ARG A 486 18.10 16.83 19.94
N GLN A 487 19.13 17.19 19.18
CA GLN A 487 19.03 18.26 18.18
C GLN A 487 18.19 17.82 16.98
N LEU A 488 18.37 16.59 16.52
CA LEU A 488 17.56 15.98 15.45
C LEU A 488 16.09 15.98 15.85
N ASP A 489 15.75 15.50 17.04
CA ASP A 489 14.38 15.47 17.56
C ASP A 489 13.73 16.87 17.53
N LYS A 490 14.40 17.87 18.11
CA LYS A 490 13.91 19.26 18.17
C LYS A 490 13.75 19.95 16.82
N GLN A 491 14.47 19.50 15.78
CA GLN A 491 14.47 20.16 14.48
C GLN A 491 13.71 19.39 13.40
N SER A 492 13.39 18.11 13.62
CA SER A 492 12.81 17.24 12.59
C SER A 492 11.51 17.78 12.01
N GLU A 493 10.59 18.27 12.84
CA GLU A 493 9.30 18.83 12.39
C GLU A 493 9.50 20.09 11.54
N ARG A 494 10.31 21.04 12.03
CA ARG A 494 10.63 22.27 11.29
C ARG A 494 11.31 21.97 9.95
N LEU A 495 12.24 21.02 9.93
CA LEU A 495 12.96 20.64 8.71
C LEU A 495 12.05 19.95 7.69
N ALA A 496 11.11 19.12 8.16
CA ALA A 496 10.10 18.50 7.32
C ALA A 496 9.16 19.55 6.70
N GLU A 497 8.62 20.47 7.51
CA GLU A 497 7.65 21.46 7.05
C GLU A 497 8.25 22.57 6.18
N GLN A 498 9.39 23.14 6.59
CA GLN A 498 9.94 24.34 5.94
C GLN A 498 10.91 24.02 4.81
N PHE A 499 11.60 22.88 4.87
CA PHE A 499 12.69 22.54 3.94
C PHE A 499 12.43 21.26 3.15
N ASN A 500 11.28 20.61 3.38
CA ASN A 500 10.92 19.32 2.82
C ASN A 500 12.06 18.31 3.06
N LEU A 501 12.56 18.21 4.29
CA LEU A 501 13.67 17.33 4.70
C LEU A 501 13.17 16.36 5.77
N ASP A 502 13.07 15.08 5.42
CA ASP A 502 12.59 14.03 6.33
C ASP A 502 13.78 13.28 6.93
N LEU A 503 14.15 13.64 8.16
CA LEU A 503 15.26 13.02 8.88
C LEU A 503 14.76 11.83 9.71
N ARG A 504 15.25 10.63 9.41
CA ARG A 504 14.81 9.41 10.08
C ARG A 504 15.98 8.70 10.75
N VAL A 505 16.08 8.83 12.07
CA VAL A 505 16.97 7.96 12.84
C VAL A 505 16.38 6.56 12.86
N ARG A 506 16.99 5.63 12.12
CA ARG A 506 16.50 4.25 11.97
C ARG A 506 17.23 3.26 12.85
N ALA A 507 18.48 3.56 13.20
CA ALA A 507 19.24 2.70 14.08
C ALA A 507 20.18 3.49 15.00
N ILE A 508 20.32 3.00 16.24
CA ILE A 508 21.25 3.54 17.23
C ILE A 508 22.05 2.38 17.83
N ALA A 509 23.38 2.41 17.74
CA ALA A 509 24.24 1.32 18.23
C ALA A 509 25.27 1.80 19.25
N ARG A 510 25.42 1.05 20.34
CA ARG A 510 26.56 1.11 21.27
C ARG A 510 27.39 -0.18 21.16
N SER A 511 28.45 -0.29 21.96
CA SER A 511 29.35 -1.46 21.93
C SER A 511 28.69 -2.79 22.30
N SER A 512 27.61 -2.77 23.08
CA SER A 512 26.97 -3.96 23.66
C SER A 512 25.48 -4.07 23.35
N GLY A 513 24.97 -3.29 22.41
CA GLY A 513 23.58 -3.37 21.96
C GLY A 513 23.24 -2.32 20.92
N MET A 514 22.18 -2.59 20.16
CA MET A 514 21.62 -1.67 19.17
C MET A 514 20.10 -1.66 19.21
N LEU A 515 19.53 -0.53 18.80
CA LEU A 515 18.10 -0.31 18.65
C LEU A 515 17.81 -0.09 17.17
N LEU A 516 16.80 -0.80 16.65
CA LEU A 516 16.37 -0.73 15.26
C LEU A 516 14.89 -0.30 15.25
N GLY A 517 14.60 0.85 14.64
CA GLY A 517 13.24 1.32 14.46
C GLY A 517 12.70 0.94 13.08
N ASP A 518 11.52 0.33 13.01
CA ASP A 518 10.91 -0.10 11.74
C ASP A 518 10.82 1.05 10.74
N ARG A 519 10.24 2.19 11.15
CA ARG A 519 10.20 3.42 10.34
C ARG A 519 11.17 4.49 10.84
N ARG A 520 11.17 4.73 12.16
CA ARG A 520 12.09 5.60 12.90
C ARG A 520 12.13 5.14 14.35
N VAL A 521 13.23 5.43 15.04
CA VAL A 521 13.34 5.34 16.50
C VAL A 521 12.63 6.56 17.10
N ASP A 522 11.89 6.36 18.19
CA ASP A 522 11.37 7.47 18.99
C ASP A 522 12.51 8.12 19.78
N LEU A 523 12.89 9.34 19.37
CA LEU A 523 14.00 10.07 19.96
C LEU A 523 13.68 10.64 21.35
N GLY A 524 12.43 10.61 21.79
CA GLY A 524 12.04 10.92 23.16
C GLY A 524 12.34 9.78 24.14
N THR A 525 12.28 8.53 23.68
CA THR A 525 12.34 7.32 24.52
C THR A 525 13.50 6.37 24.18
N TRP A 526 14.32 6.67 23.16
CA TRP A 526 15.37 5.77 22.65
C TRP A 526 16.32 5.21 23.72
N GLN A 527 16.60 5.96 24.79
CA GLN A 527 17.49 5.50 25.86
C GLN A 527 16.89 4.32 26.63
N GLN A 528 15.60 4.41 26.93
CA GLN A 528 14.87 3.36 27.63
C GLN A 528 14.69 2.15 26.71
N GLU A 529 14.34 2.39 25.44
CA GLU A 529 14.18 1.32 24.44
C GLU A 529 15.48 0.57 24.16
N LEU A 530 16.62 1.26 24.12
CA LEU A 530 17.92 0.63 23.96
C LEU A 530 18.31 -0.24 25.16
N GLU A 531 17.79 0.05 26.36
CA GLU A 531 18.00 -0.75 27.56
C GLU A 531 17.02 -1.93 27.67
N SER A 532 15.74 -1.74 27.33
CA SER A 532 14.69 -2.75 27.48
C SER A 532 14.54 -3.69 26.29
N SER A 533 14.85 -3.20 25.10
CA SER A 533 14.48 -3.80 23.80
C SER A 533 15.63 -3.78 22.80
N GLY A 534 16.82 -3.37 23.23
CA GLY A 534 18.03 -3.46 22.41
C GLY A 534 18.40 -4.91 22.11
N VAL A 535 18.81 -5.17 20.87
CA VAL A 535 19.40 -6.45 20.46
C VAL A 535 20.93 -6.35 20.54
N ASP A 536 21.63 -7.48 20.55
CA ASP A 536 23.10 -7.48 20.51
C ASP A 536 23.61 -6.73 19.27
N THR A 537 24.74 -6.03 19.40
CA THR A 537 25.29 -5.22 18.30
C THR A 537 25.75 -6.12 17.15
N ASP A 538 25.09 -6.00 16.00
CA ASP A 538 25.50 -6.57 14.73
C ASP A 538 25.59 -5.44 13.70
N LEU A 539 26.82 -5.11 13.27
CA LEU A 539 27.04 -4.01 12.34
C LEU A 539 26.53 -4.31 10.93
N GLU A 540 26.53 -5.57 10.49
CA GLU A 540 26.05 -5.92 9.16
C GLU A 540 24.54 -5.75 9.08
N LEU A 541 23.82 -6.22 10.10
CA LEU A 541 22.39 -6.00 10.23
C LEU A 541 22.06 -4.51 10.41
N PHE A 542 22.86 -3.77 11.19
CA PHE A 542 22.71 -2.32 11.35
C PHE A 542 22.82 -1.57 10.02
N GLU A 543 23.81 -1.91 9.20
CA GLU A 543 24.01 -1.32 7.88
C GLU A 543 22.84 -1.60 6.94
N GLN A 544 22.40 -2.86 6.86
CA GLN A 544 21.25 -3.27 6.06
C GLN A 544 19.97 -2.54 6.50
N HIS A 545 19.80 -2.35 7.81
CA HIS A 545 18.64 -1.64 8.34
C HIS A 545 18.68 -0.15 8.00
N VAL A 546 19.85 0.50 7.99
CA VAL A 546 19.92 1.94 7.70
C VAL A 546 19.94 2.23 6.20
N ASN A 547 20.44 1.33 5.36
CA ASN A 547 20.47 1.50 3.91
C ASN A 547 19.54 0.52 3.19
N PRO A 548 18.21 0.60 3.37
CA PRO A 548 17.31 -0.28 2.65
C PRO A 548 17.12 0.19 1.20
N ASP A 549 16.75 -0.72 0.30
CA ASP A 549 16.52 -0.42 -1.13
C ASP A 549 15.47 0.68 -1.42
N HIS A 550 14.59 1.00 -0.46
CA HIS A 550 13.48 1.94 -0.65
C HIS A 550 13.77 3.37 -0.20
N LEU A 551 14.86 3.61 0.53
CA LEU A 551 15.24 4.96 0.97
C LEU A 551 16.37 5.49 0.07
N PRO A 552 16.21 6.70 -0.50
CA PRO A 552 17.13 7.19 -1.53
C PRO A 552 18.49 7.65 -0.98
N HIS A 553 18.56 8.02 0.30
CA HIS A 553 19.76 8.55 0.94
C HIS A 553 19.96 7.92 2.32
N ALA A 554 21.14 7.35 2.55
CA ALA A 554 21.54 6.79 3.83
C ALA A 554 22.80 7.50 4.36
N VAL A 555 22.84 7.73 5.67
CA VAL A 555 23.99 8.32 6.35
C VAL A 555 24.33 7.56 7.63
N MET A 556 25.61 7.19 7.75
CA MET A 556 26.23 6.69 8.97
C MET A 556 26.82 7.85 9.75
N ILE A 557 26.37 8.02 10.98
CA ILE A 557 26.93 8.99 11.92
C ILE A 557 27.72 8.24 12.98
N ASP A 558 29.04 8.27 12.88
CA ASP A 558 29.92 7.69 13.88
C ASP A 558 30.30 8.76 14.91
N CYS A 559 29.82 8.64 16.14
CA CYS A 559 30.16 9.50 17.27
C CYS A 559 31.14 8.81 18.24
N THR A 560 31.86 7.77 17.80
CA THR A 560 32.83 7.04 18.60
C THR A 560 34.26 7.56 18.42
N ALA A 561 35.18 7.03 19.24
CA ALA A 561 36.63 7.17 19.04
C ALA A 561 37.25 5.85 18.53
N SER A 562 36.45 5.00 17.88
CA SER A 562 36.83 3.64 17.52
C SER A 562 37.53 3.58 16.16
N GLU A 563 38.73 3.02 16.13
CA GLU A 563 39.45 2.72 14.90
C GLU A 563 38.77 1.61 14.08
N PHE A 564 38.12 0.66 14.77
CA PHE A 564 37.37 -0.41 14.10
C PHE A 564 36.17 0.14 13.32
N ILE A 565 35.43 1.10 13.89
CA ILE A 565 34.30 1.74 13.18
C ILE A 565 34.83 2.59 12.01
N ALA A 566 35.88 3.38 12.23
CA ALA A 566 36.54 4.15 11.17
C ALA A 566 36.99 3.27 9.98
N SER A 567 37.46 2.04 10.23
CA SER A 567 37.87 1.11 9.18
C SER A 567 36.73 0.68 8.23
N LYS A 568 35.47 0.88 8.62
CA LYS A 568 34.29 0.52 7.82
C LYS A 568 33.87 1.61 6.83
N TYR A 569 34.35 2.85 7.00
CA TYR A 569 33.88 3.99 6.22
C TYR A 569 34.06 3.80 4.71
N ALA A 570 35.20 3.28 4.25
CA ALA A 570 35.43 3.05 2.83
C ALA A 570 34.40 2.07 2.23
N GLY A 571 33.98 1.06 2.98
CA GLY A 571 32.94 0.12 2.56
C GLY A 571 31.55 0.77 2.49
N TRP A 572 31.22 1.65 3.42
CA TRP A 572 29.96 2.39 3.40
C TRP A 572 29.91 3.37 2.22
N LEU A 573 31.00 4.13 2.05
CA LEU A 573 31.11 5.15 1.03
C LEU A 573 31.00 4.57 -0.38
N SER A 574 31.68 3.45 -0.67
CA SER A 574 31.62 2.79 -1.99
C SER A 574 30.25 2.20 -2.32
N ARG A 575 29.39 1.98 -1.31
CA ARG A 575 27.98 1.56 -1.46
C ARG A 575 27.00 2.73 -1.54
N GLY A 576 27.48 3.97 -1.59
CA GLY A 576 26.62 5.16 -1.65
C GLY A 576 26.11 5.65 -0.30
N ILE A 577 26.61 5.11 0.81
CA ILE A 577 26.21 5.54 2.17
C ILE A 577 27.11 6.70 2.60
N HIS A 578 26.51 7.84 2.92
CA HIS A 578 27.24 9.01 3.41
C HIS A 578 27.78 8.76 4.83
N VAL A 579 28.86 9.43 5.22
CA VAL A 579 29.44 9.33 6.56
C VAL A 579 29.52 10.72 7.21
N ILE A 580 29.10 10.86 8.46
CA ILE A 580 29.30 12.08 9.27
C ILE A 580 29.99 11.67 10.55
N THR A 581 31.09 12.33 10.92
CA THR A 581 31.87 11.85 12.05
C THR A 581 32.72 12.93 12.73
N PRO A 582 32.75 13.02 14.07
CA PRO A 582 33.80 13.66 14.83
C PRO A 582 34.97 12.70 15.14
N ASN A 583 34.96 11.46 14.65
CA ASN A 583 36.01 10.48 14.87
C ASN A 583 37.26 10.83 14.06
N LYS A 584 38.28 11.33 14.76
CA LYS A 584 39.56 11.73 14.15
C LYS A 584 40.34 10.56 13.54
N LYS A 585 40.09 9.32 13.98
CA LYS A 585 40.89 8.14 13.60
C LYS A 585 40.90 7.85 12.11
N ALA A 586 39.80 8.16 11.41
CA ALA A 586 39.70 7.96 9.97
C ALA A 586 40.62 8.90 9.17
N PHE A 587 40.90 10.09 9.70
CA PHE A 587 41.63 11.15 8.99
C PHE A 587 43.07 11.32 9.49
N SER A 588 43.36 10.84 10.69
CA SER A 588 44.71 10.83 11.26
C SER A 588 45.51 9.54 10.96
N GLY A 589 45.04 8.74 10.01
CA GLY A 589 45.67 7.49 9.56
C GLY A 589 46.80 7.71 8.56
N SER A 590 47.14 6.68 7.78
CA SER A 590 48.12 6.88 6.71
C SER A 590 47.51 7.73 5.59
N PHE A 591 48.35 8.44 4.84
CA PHE A 591 47.90 9.19 3.66
C PHE A 591 47.26 8.28 2.59
N GLY A 592 47.67 7.00 2.56
CA GLY A 592 47.04 5.98 1.71
C GLY A 592 45.59 5.70 2.11
N ASP A 593 45.32 5.56 3.42
CA ASP A 593 43.97 5.32 3.94
C ASP A 593 43.05 6.51 3.64
N TYR A 594 43.56 7.73 3.85
CA TYR A 594 42.84 8.96 3.52
C TYR A 594 42.46 9.04 2.03
N LYS A 595 43.40 8.75 1.13
CA LYS A 595 43.12 8.66 -0.31
C LYS A 595 42.13 7.55 -0.65
N GLY A 596 42.21 6.41 0.05
CA GLY A 596 41.27 5.31 -0.09
C GLY A 596 39.84 5.73 0.27
N LEU A 597 39.66 6.55 1.31
CA LEU A 597 38.36 7.12 1.67
C LEU A 597 37.83 8.08 0.59
N GLN A 598 38.69 8.95 0.04
CA GLN A 598 38.31 9.82 -1.08
C GLN A 598 37.86 9.02 -2.31
N GLN A 599 38.64 8.02 -2.70
CA GLN A 599 38.32 7.16 -3.84
C GLN A 599 37.00 6.41 -3.62
N ALA A 600 36.79 5.85 -2.43
CA ALA A 600 35.55 5.16 -2.10
C ALA A 600 34.32 6.10 -2.13
N ALA A 601 34.47 7.35 -1.70
CA ALA A 601 33.43 8.35 -1.78
C ALA A 601 33.06 8.69 -3.24
N ASP A 602 34.06 8.86 -4.10
CA ASP A 602 33.87 9.10 -5.53
C ASP A 602 33.20 7.89 -6.22
N GLU A 603 33.65 6.67 -5.92
CA GLU A 603 33.10 5.41 -6.47
C GLU A 603 31.60 5.25 -6.14
N GLY A 604 31.21 5.52 -4.91
CA GLY A 604 29.81 5.39 -4.48
C GLY A 604 28.96 6.65 -4.69
N SER A 605 29.51 7.73 -5.26
CA SER A 605 28.85 9.05 -5.30
C SER A 605 28.33 9.50 -3.93
N SER A 606 29.12 9.24 -2.89
CA SER A 606 28.78 9.52 -1.50
C SER A 606 29.65 10.65 -0.93
N HIS A 607 29.34 11.05 0.30
CA HIS A 607 30.00 12.17 0.95
C HIS A 607 30.43 11.74 2.35
N TYR A 608 31.61 12.17 2.77
CA TYR A 608 31.99 12.12 4.17
C TYR A 608 32.19 13.54 4.69
N PHE A 609 31.53 13.85 5.80
CA PHE A 609 31.66 15.14 6.46
C PHE A 609 32.29 14.94 7.84
N TYR A 610 33.29 15.77 8.10
CA TYR A 610 33.98 15.83 9.37
C TYR A 610 34.30 17.29 9.65
N GLU A 611 34.35 17.62 10.92
CA GLU A 611 34.63 18.98 11.35
C GLU A 611 35.47 18.94 12.62
N THR A 612 36.28 19.98 12.81
CA THR A 612 36.99 20.21 14.06
C THR A 612 36.84 21.67 14.47
N THR A 613 36.85 21.90 15.78
CA THR A 613 36.77 23.26 16.33
C THR A 613 38.12 23.68 16.87
N VAL A 614 38.62 24.83 16.43
CA VAL A 614 39.78 25.47 17.06
C VAL A 614 39.28 26.49 18.08
N GLY A 615 39.88 26.52 19.28
CA GLY A 615 39.50 27.46 20.34
C GLY A 615 38.08 27.30 20.88
N ALA A 616 37.50 26.10 20.77
CA ALA A 616 36.16 25.74 21.25
C ALA A 616 34.98 26.55 20.67
N ALA A 617 35.15 27.25 19.53
CA ALA A 617 34.12 28.19 19.04
C ALA A 617 33.72 28.07 17.57
N LEU A 618 34.63 27.73 16.64
CA LEU A 618 34.33 27.80 15.20
C LEU A 618 34.76 26.54 14.43
N PRO A 619 33.88 25.98 13.57
CA PRO A 619 34.23 25.02 12.51
C PRO A 619 35.31 25.59 11.59
N VAL A 620 36.37 24.83 11.31
CA VAL A 620 37.50 25.30 10.50
C VAL A 620 37.63 24.56 9.18
N ILE A 621 37.32 23.26 9.14
CA ILE A 621 37.52 22.42 7.94
C ILE A 621 36.60 22.88 6.83
N THR A 622 35.31 23.02 7.09
CA THR A 622 34.34 23.44 6.05
C THR A 622 34.72 24.79 5.48
N THR A 623 35.01 25.77 6.34
CA THR A 623 35.45 27.12 5.95
C THR A 623 36.71 27.07 5.08
N LEU A 624 37.69 26.25 5.45
CA LEU A 624 38.94 26.10 4.70
C LEU A 624 38.70 25.47 3.33
N CYS A 625 37.88 24.42 3.28
CA CYS A 625 37.50 23.76 2.03
C CYS A 625 36.75 24.72 1.10
N ASP A 626 35.83 25.53 1.62
CA ASP A 626 35.11 26.53 0.83
C ASP A 626 36.06 27.56 0.19
N LEU A 627 37.08 28.02 0.92
CA LEU A 627 38.12 28.92 0.40
C LEU A 627 38.95 28.22 -0.70
N LEU A 628 39.39 26.99 -0.47
CA LEU A 628 40.14 26.20 -1.47
C LEU A 628 39.32 25.97 -2.75
N TYR A 629 38.04 25.58 -2.61
CA TYR A 629 37.15 25.34 -3.75
C TYR A 629 36.80 26.61 -4.52
N THR A 630 36.87 27.77 -3.88
CA THR A 630 36.67 29.07 -4.53
C THR A 630 37.96 29.65 -5.13
N GLY A 631 39.10 28.97 -4.96
CA GLY A 631 40.36 29.24 -5.67
C GLY A 631 41.48 29.83 -4.82
N ASP A 632 41.33 29.89 -3.49
CA ASP A 632 42.40 30.32 -2.59
C ASP A 632 43.46 29.23 -2.39
N ASP A 633 44.70 29.64 -2.10
CA ASP A 633 45.83 28.76 -1.80
C ASP A 633 46.27 28.87 -0.33
N ILE A 634 46.47 27.73 0.33
CA ILE A 634 47.05 27.70 1.68
C ILE A 634 48.54 27.96 1.61
N ARG A 635 48.99 29.13 2.11
CA ARG A 635 50.41 29.48 2.21
C ARG A 635 51.09 28.99 3.48
N SER A 636 50.39 29.05 4.62
CA SER A 636 50.91 28.64 5.93
C SER A 636 49.79 28.44 6.94
N ILE A 637 49.92 27.46 7.82
CA ILE A 637 49.04 27.24 8.98
C ILE A 637 49.86 27.51 10.24
N ASN A 638 49.44 28.46 11.06
CA ASN A 638 50.11 28.82 12.32
C ASN A 638 49.08 28.79 13.47
N GLY A 639 49.43 28.19 14.60
CA GLY A 639 48.52 28.10 15.74
C GLY A 639 49.14 27.44 16.97
N ILE A 640 48.42 27.53 18.09
CA ILE A 640 48.70 26.77 19.31
C ILE A 640 47.77 25.56 19.29
N PHE A 641 48.34 24.37 19.07
CA PHE A 641 47.57 23.16 18.79
C PHE A 641 47.39 22.24 20.01
N SER A 642 47.93 22.60 21.17
CA SER A 642 47.68 21.90 22.44
C SER A 642 47.40 22.90 23.55
N GLY A 643 46.19 22.86 24.11
CA GLY A 643 45.84 23.62 25.31
C GLY A 643 46.68 23.17 26.50
N THR A 644 46.87 21.86 26.65
CA THR A 644 47.66 21.23 27.70
C THR A 644 49.12 21.70 27.68
N LEU A 645 49.82 21.55 26.55
CA LEU A 645 51.23 21.95 26.42
C LEU A 645 51.38 23.47 26.51
N ALA A 646 50.44 24.24 25.95
CA ALA A 646 50.47 25.69 26.07
C ALA A 646 50.37 26.13 27.54
N TYR A 647 49.45 25.56 28.31
CA TYR A 647 49.34 25.82 29.74
C TYR A 647 50.62 25.41 30.49
N LEU A 648 51.09 24.17 30.27
CA LEU A 648 52.27 23.64 30.96
C LEU A 648 53.51 24.50 30.69
N PHE A 649 53.76 24.92 29.45
CA PHE A 649 54.90 25.78 29.11
C PHE A 649 54.72 27.23 29.53
N ASN A 650 53.49 27.72 29.63
CA ASN A 650 53.23 29.07 30.12
C ASN A 650 53.47 29.21 31.63
N VAL A 651 53.21 28.13 32.39
CA VAL A 651 53.37 28.11 33.86
C VAL A 651 54.75 27.61 34.28
N TYR A 652 55.47 26.89 33.43
CA TYR A 652 56.79 26.35 33.76
C TYR A 652 57.88 27.43 33.74
N ASP A 653 58.34 27.82 34.92
CA ASP A 653 59.45 28.77 35.14
C ASP A 653 60.71 28.10 35.75
N GLY A 654 60.65 26.79 35.99
CA GLY A 654 61.73 26.01 36.61
C GLY A 654 61.77 26.03 38.14
N ALA A 655 60.89 26.78 38.81
CA ALA A 655 60.86 26.85 40.28
C ALA A 655 60.20 25.63 40.93
N VAL A 656 59.31 24.93 40.21
CA VAL A 656 58.52 23.79 40.68
C VAL A 656 58.80 22.57 39.80
N PRO A 657 58.85 21.33 40.34
CA PRO A 657 59.02 20.14 39.52
C PRO A 657 57.90 20.01 38.47
N PHE A 658 58.28 19.73 37.22
CA PHE A 658 57.34 19.63 36.09
C PHE A 658 56.18 18.64 36.35
N SER A 659 56.45 17.55 37.08
CA SER A 659 55.44 16.55 37.45
C SER A 659 54.33 17.09 38.34
N GLU A 660 54.59 18.14 39.13
CA GLU A 660 53.60 18.79 39.98
C GLU A 660 52.67 19.69 39.14
N ILE A 661 53.23 20.40 38.16
CA ILE A 661 52.47 21.21 37.20
C ILE A 661 51.56 20.33 36.34
N VAL A 662 52.04 19.17 35.90
CA VAL A 662 51.22 18.18 35.15
C VAL A 662 50.07 17.64 35.99
N ARG A 663 50.29 17.37 37.29
CA ARG A 663 49.18 16.96 38.19
C ARG A 663 48.15 18.07 38.36
N ALA A 664 48.61 19.31 38.57
CA ALA A 664 47.72 20.46 38.68
C ALA A 664 46.92 20.69 37.39
N ALA A 665 47.53 20.52 36.21
CA ALA A 665 46.84 20.59 34.93
C ALA A 665 45.75 19.50 34.81
N LYS A 666 46.05 18.27 35.25
CA LYS A 666 45.09 17.17 35.28
C LYS A 666 43.91 17.44 36.23
N GLU A 667 44.18 17.94 37.43
CA GLU A 667 43.15 18.26 38.42
C GLU A 667 42.20 19.36 37.95
N ASN A 668 42.71 20.32 37.19
CA ASN A 668 41.91 21.39 36.58
C ASN A 668 41.21 20.98 35.27
N GLY A 669 41.37 19.72 34.83
CA GLY A 669 40.75 19.21 33.61
C GLY A 669 41.37 19.74 32.31
N TYR A 670 42.63 20.20 32.35
CA TYR A 670 43.34 20.68 31.17
C TYR A 670 44.02 19.56 30.37
N THR A 671 44.15 18.36 30.92
CA THR A 671 44.75 17.19 30.25
C THR A 671 43.66 16.18 29.88
N GLU A 672 43.96 15.29 28.95
CA GLU A 672 43.24 14.03 28.77
C GLU A 672 43.28 13.15 30.05
N PRO A 673 42.42 12.10 30.17
CA PRO A 673 42.44 11.18 31.31
C PRO A 673 43.82 10.59 31.62
N ASP A 674 44.63 10.40 30.58
CA ASP A 674 46.06 10.07 30.66
C ASP A 674 46.91 11.25 30.11
N PRO A 675 47.56 12.05 30.98
CA PRO A 675 48.38 13.19 30.55
C PRO A 675 49.54 12.84 29.61
N ARG A 676 49.91 11.55 29.50
CA ARG A 676 50.95 11.11 28.57
C ARG A 676 50.53 11.28 27.12
N ASP A 677 49.24 11.20 26.83
CA ASP A 677 48.72 11.34 25.46
C ASP A 677 48.93 12.79 24.96
N ASP A 678 48.68 13.79 25.80
CA ASP A 678 49.00 15.19 25.53
C ASP A 678 50.51 15.43 25.40
N LEU A 679 51.30 14.90 26.34
CA LEU A 679 52.75 15.11 26.39
C LEU A 679 53.49 14.43 25.24
N SER A 680 52.92 13.37 24.66
CA SER A 680 53.48 12.70 23.49
C SER A 680 53.43 13.56 22.22
N GLY A 681 52.61 14.61 22.21
CA GLY A 681 52.31 15.41 21.02
C GLY A 681 51.47 14.66 19.98
N MET A 682 51.05 13.41 20.24
CA MET A 682 50.25 12.64 19.30
C MET A 682 48.83 13.16 19.16
N ASP A 683 48.25 13.78 20.19
CA ASP A 683 46.94 14.43 20.05
C ASP A 683 47.00 15.68 19.17
N VAL A 684 48.12 16.41 19.22
CA VAL A 684 48.39 17.56 18.33
C VAL A 684 48.63 17.14 16.89
N ALA A 685 49.31 16.01 16.71
CA ALA A 685 49.66 15.49 15.39
C ALA A 685 48.46 14.91 14.62
N ARG A 686 47.38 14.56 15.33
CA ARG A 686 46.12 14.02 14.77
C ARG A 686 45.13 15.13 14.52
#